data_AF-A0A6P8KFU3-F1
#
_entry.id   AF-A0A6P8KFU3-F1
#
_cell.length_a   1.000
_cell.length_b   1.000
_cell.length_c   1.000
_cell.angle_alpha   90.00
_cell.angle_beta   90.00
_cell.angle_gamma   90.00
#
_symmetry.space_group_name_H-M   'P 1'
#
loop_
_entity.id
_entity.type
_entity.pdbx_description
1 polymer ?
#
loop_
_entity_poly.entity_id
_entity_poly.type
_entity_poly.pdbx_seq_one_letter_code
_entity_poly.pdbx_strand_id
1 'polypeptide(L)'
;MLLSRLTWQARFLTRLLCNKMASKGWHNEDNKLDTFRRICDEIAGESSYLKKAEKLQRFFEKGSSGKGFKGDTLLWVQFLIPAANQRVYNLQNKALIKLFSRIFNADQQQMHLDLEQDGDVSETLRRHFAASKKLKPQAQSKLYLQEVEEMLLKLVERTKEDEQTDLLQKLCSKATELDLRTFIRLVKHDLRINARARHILDAFGPDAYPTYQSSRDLVAIVEQFAGRENKKDASSAVKKAKKTNSSGIQVMTPISPMLASPCKSVEEAFKKSPTGLYSEIKYDGERVQIHKQGNDFKFFSRNLKPVVDHKIRDLKKYIPQAFPGGGEMILDSEIILVDTDTGALLPFGSLGAHKKQTFANAAVCLFVFDCILYDGEDLTQLPFRKRREILEQNIKPIKSHVQLSESEFLKTTRELATMTARVLHANLEGVVLKSPTSTYQPGKRNWLKVKKDYLFDGKMADTADLVVLGAWYGSGKKGGTLSIFLMGCYDAFGRLWKTVTKVHSGLDDATNAEVHESLIKLTERADANAIPSWLLCSKSLVPDVLAKDPMKMPVWEITGAEFTKSDAHTASGISIRFPRITRRRSDKSAKEANDLAHLEDLFEASKSNVNVDLLLANCSKDEKVLDSKTTPEKEKKLNGTQKKLKRSNTTGSDDEDGAPVPSKRKESKAIRSLSPSQKGLKDFFKPSKELKSVVKKEPKEEESVTQSTSSEGKLFEGLVAHFAMEKDSSKLMQQFSQHGGRCTTETRKADLVFYTSTNEPLDLEKLRTLYRRSCQHLNITWLQISLDTQSRQPYPLYAVMMK
;
A
#
# COMPACT_ATOMS: atom_id res chain seq x y z
N MET A 1 -13.06 -15.60 15.06
CA MET A 1 -11.64 -15.52 15.50
C MET A 1 -11.35 -16.48 16.65
N LEU A 2 -12.14 -16.51 17.75
CA LEU A 2 -11.97 -17.52 18.81
C LEU A 2 -12.04 -18.95 18.25
N LEU A 3 -13.08 -19.31 17.48
CA LEU A 3 -13.24 -20.68 16.96
C LEU A 3 -12.06 -21.23 16.16
N SER A 4 -11.35 -20.40 15.37
CA SER A 4 -10.15 -20.83 14.64
C SER A 4 -8.88 -20.88 15.49
N ARG A 5 -8.80 -20.08 16.57
CA ARG A 5 -7.78 -20.25 17.61
C ARG A 5 -8.05 -21.55 18.39
N LEU A 6 -9.30 -21.75 18.80
CA LEU A 6 -9.77 -22.96 19.49
C LEU A 6 -9.52 -24.22 18.66
N THR A 7 -9.79 -24.30 17.36
CA THR A 7 -9.52 -25.54 16.62
C THR A 7 -8.04 -25.86 16.46
N TRP A 8 -7.15 -24.87 16.28
CA TRP A 8 -5.70 -25.12 16.23
C TRP A 8 -5.10 -25.34 17.62
N GLN A 9 -5.41 -24.49 18.61
CA GLN A 9 -4.98 -24.69 19.99
C GLN A 9 -5.53 -25.98 20.57
N ALA A 10 -6.78 -26.37 20.32
CA ALA A 10 -7.32 -27.66 20.77
C ALA A 10 -6.69 -28.83 20.02
N ARG A 11 -6.56 -28.82 18.69
CA ARG A 11 -5.85 -29.91 17.98
C ARG A 11 -4.41 -30.06 18.46
N PHE A 12 -3.70 -28.95 18.70
CA PHE A 12 -2.34 -28.98 19.24
C PHE A 12 -2.29 -29.41 20.70
N LEU A 13 -3.14 -28.87 21.58
CA LEU A 13 -3.27 -29.28 22.99
C LEU A 13 -3.68 -30.74 23.12
N THR A 14 -4.59 -31.26 22.29
CA THR A 14 -4.94 -32.70 22.27
C THR A 14 -3.75 -33.54 21.80
N ARG A 15 -2.99 -33.11 20.77
CA ARG A 15 -1.72 -33.77 20.38
C ARG A 15 -0.68 -33.70 21.51
N LEU A 16 -0.66 -32.64 22.31
CA LEU A 16 0.21 -32.46 23.49
C LEU A 16 -0.27 -33.24 24.73
N LEU A 17 -1.58 -33.44 24.90
CA LEU A 17 -2.18 -34.18 26.01
C LEU A 17 -2.08 -35.68 25.78
N CYS A 18 -2.30 -36.17 24.55
CA CYS A 18 -1.94 -37.54 24.18
C CYS A 18 -0.44 -37.80 24.37
N ASN A 19 0.43 -36.93 23.87
CA ASN A 19 1.88 -37.13 23.98
C ASN A 19 2.46 -36.78 25.36
N LYS A 20 1.71 -36.16 26.28
CA LYS A 20 2.11 -36.05 27.70
C LYS A 20 2.23 -37.42 28.38
N MET A 21 1.59 -38.46 27.84
CA MET A 21 1.80 -39.86 28.26
C MET A 21 3.09 -40.48 27.67
N ALA A 22 3.80 -39.78 26.78
CA ALA A 22 4.98 -40.26 26.04
C ALA A 22 6.25 -39.41 26.28
N SER A 23 6.47 -38.97 27.54
CA SER A 23 7.51 -38.00 27.94
C SER A 23 8.96 -38.31 27.52
N LYS A 24 9.27 -39.58 27.22
CA LYS A 24 10.59 -40.05 26.77
C LYS A 24 10.87 -39.83 25.27
N GLY A 25 9.88 -39.51 24.44
CA GLY A 25 10.05 -39.43 22.98
C GLY A 25 10.68 -38.14 22.45
N TRP A 26 10.38 -37.00 23.07
CA TRP A 26 10.71 -35.68 22.50
C TRP A 26 12.10 -35.14 22.88
N HIS A 27 12.67 -35.59 23.99
CA HIS A 27 13.98 -35.14 24.49
C HIS A 27 15.13 -35.81 23.70
N ASN A 28 15.38 -35.33 22.48
CA ASN A 28 16.43 -35.83 21.60
C ASN A 28 17.20 -34.67 20.93
N GLU A 29 18.39 -34.96 20.40
CA GLU A 29 19.31 -33.95 19.83
C GLU A 29 18.69 -33.13 18.69
N ASP A 30 17.81 -33.74 17.88
CA ASP A 30 17.14 -33.07 16.76
C ASP A 30 16.06 -32.09 17.23
N ASN A 31 15.57 -32.21 18.47
CA ASN A 31 14.58 -31.30 19.06
C ASN A 31 15.20 -30.22 19.96
N LYS A 32 16.53 -30.12 20.09
CA LYS A 32 17.18 -29.03 20.83
C LYS A 32 17.11 -27.71 20.06
N LEU A 33 16.83 -26.62 20.78
CA LEU A 33 16.89 -25.26 20.22
C LEU A 33 18.27 -24.91 19.68
N ASP A 34 19.34 -25.44 20.29
CA ASP A 34 20.71 -25.31 19.81
C ASP A 34 20.92 -25.93 18.41
N THR A 35 20.40 -27.14 18.18
CA THR A 35 20.43 -27.80 16.87
C THR A 35 19.65 -27.00 15.84
N PHE A 36 18.44 -26.52 16.21
CA PHE A 36 17.65 -25.63 15.37
C PHE A 36 18.39 -24.35 14.99
N ARG A 37 19.08 -23.71 15.96
CA ARG A 37 19.93 -22.54 15.73
C ARG A 37 21.09 -22.86 14.78
N ARG A 38 21.82 -23.96 15.00
CA ARG A 38 22.94 -24.38 14.14
C ARG A 38 22.50 -24.58 12.68
N ILE A 39 21.40 -25.29 12.45
CA ILE A 39 20.84 -25.49 11.11
C ILE A 39 20.35 -24.17 10.51
N CYS A 40 19.73 -23.27 11.30
CA CYS A 40 19.39 -21.92 10.83
C CYS A 40 20.62 -21.10 10.42
N ASP A 41 21.68 -21.10 11.22
CA ASP A 41 22.91 -20.35 10.92
C ASP A 41 23.64 -20.95 9.68
N GLU A 42 23.63 -22.28 9.50
CA GLU A 42 24.09 -22.93 8.26
C GLU A 42 23.28 -22.53 7.02
N ILE A 43 21.95 -22.45 7.14
CA ILE A 43 21.08 -21.99 6.06
C ILE A 43 21.33 -20.51 5.79
N ALA A 44 21.58 -19.69 6.83
CA ALA A 44 21.85 -18.26 6.68
C ALA A 44 23.15 -17.98 5.91
N GLY A 45 24.22 -18.75 6.18
CA GLY A 45 25.52 -18.61 5.53
C GLY A 45 25.57 -19.08 4.07
N GLU A 46 24.68 -19.97 3.65
CA GLU A 46 24.57 -20.38 2.25
C GLU A 46 23.93 -19.26 1.38
N SER A 47 24.45 -19.05 0.17
CA SER A 47 23.94 -18.04 -0.77
C SER A 47 22.95 -18.62 -1.79
N SER A 48 23.13 -19.87 -2.21
CA SER A 48 22.28 -20.54 -3.19
C SER A 48 21.00 -21.09 -2.57
N TYR A 49 19.85 -20.66 -3.07
CA TYR A 49 18.53 -21.16 -2.64
C TYR A 49 18.37 -22.67 -2.81
N LEU A 50 19.02 -23.28 -3.82
CA LEU A 50 18.99 -24.72 -4.05
C LEU A 50 19.74 -25.45 -2.92
N LYS A 51 20.97 -25.00 -2.63
CA LYS A 51 21.80 -25.57 -1.54
C LYS A 51 21.16 -25.41 -0.15
N LYS A 52 20.38 -24.34 0.07
CA LYS A 52 19.57 -24.20 1.31
C LYS A 52 18.53 -25.32 1.43
N ALA A 53 17.84 -25.67 0.34
CA ALA A 53 16.89 -26.78 0.32
C ALA A 53 17.60 -28.14 0.47
N GLU A 54 18.71 -28.36 -0.23
CA GLU A 54 19.55 -29.57 -0.12
C GLU A 54 20.07 -29.79 1.32
N LYS A 55 20.52 -28.72 2.01
CA LYS A 55 20.91 -28.76 3.43
C LYS A 55 19.75 -29.19 4.34
N LEU A 56 18.56 -28.60 4.15
CA LEU A 56 17.37 -28.96 4.92
C LEU A 56 16.92 -30.40 4.64
N GLN A 57 16.89 -30.82 3.38
CA GLN A 57 16.55 -32.18 2.99
C GLN A 57 17.51 -33.18 3.64
N ARG A 58 18.82 -32.98 3.50
CA ARG A 58 19.86 -33.83 4.13
C ARG A 58 19.73 -33.89 5.65
N PHE A 59 19.29 -32.81 6.29
CA PHE A 59 19.03 -32.78 7.73
C PHE A 59 17.77 -33.58 8.11
N PHE A 60 16.66 -33.42 7.39
CA PHE A 60 15.44 -34.21 7.61
C PHE A 60 15.58 -35.70 7.20
N GLU A 61 16.52 -36.03 6.32
CA GLU A 61 16.90 -37.41 6.01
C GLU A 61 17.74 -38.03 7.14
N LYS A 62 18.83 -37.35 7.57
CA LYS A 62 19.91 -37.99 8.34
C LYS A 62 19.94 -37.63 9.82
N GLY A 63 19.29 -36.53 10.23
CA GLY A 63 19.35 -35.97 11.58
C GLY A 63 20.76 -35.55 12.01
N SER A 64 20.86 -35.02 13.22
CA SER A 64 22.13 -34.64 13.86
C SER A 64 23.03 -35.86 14.13
N SER A 65 22.42 -37.04 14.25
CA SER A 65 23.13 -38.31 14.52
C SER A 65 23.71 -38.98 13.28
N GLY A 66 23.34 -38.53 12.07
CA GLY A 66 23.65 -39.21 10.81
C GLY A 66 22.90 -40.53 10.57
N LYS A 67 22.12 -41.02 11.55
CA LYS A 67 21.42 -42.32 11.55
C LYS A 67 19.91 -42.20 11.38
N GLY A 68 19.45 -41.11 10.76
CA GLY A 68 18.04 -40.76 10.58
C GLY A 68 17.60 -39.63 11.50
N PHE A 69 16.73 -38.76 11.00
CA PHE A 69 16.10 -37.68 11.77
C PHE A 69 15.07 -38.23 12.77
N LYS A 70 15.11 -37.71 14.00
CA LYS A 70 14.23 -38.12 15.13
C LYS A 70 13.48 -36.94 15.77
N GLY A 71 13.56 -35.75 15.17
CA GLY A 71 12.87 -34.56 15.65
C GLY A 71 11.39 -34.52 15.22
N ASP A 72 10.69 -33.50 15.68
CA ASP A 72 9.32 -33.19 15.22
C ASP A 72 9.38 -32.37 13.92
N THR A 73 9.21 -33.05 12.78
CA THR A 73 9.25 -32.44 11.44
C THR A 73 8.25 -31.30 11.28
N LEU A 74 7.06 -31.43 11.87
CA LEU A 74 6.02 -30.41 11.78
C LEU A 74 6.41 -29.16 12.57
N LEU A 75 6.92 -29.33 13.78
CA LEU A 75 7.37 -28.24 14.63
C LEU A 75 8.58 -27.51 14.01
N TRP A 76 9.52 -28.26 13.43
CA TRP A 76 10.64 -27.72 12.64
C TRP A 76 10.16 -26.86 11.46
N VAL A 77 9.24 -27.36 10.63
CA VAL A 77 8.71 -26.60 9.49
C VAL A 77 7.91 -25.37 9.94
N GLN A 78 7.14 -25.47 11.02
CA GLN A 78 6.46 -24.32 11.62
C GLN A 78 7.42 -23.25 12.13
N PHE A 79 8.53 -23.64 12.76
CA PHE A 79 9.54 -22.70 13.26
C PHE A 79 10.36 -22.07 12.12
N LEU A 80 10.71 -22.84 11.08
CA LEU A 80 11.39 -22.35 9.86
C LEU A 80 10.49 -21.42 9.02
N ILE A 81 9.17 -21.54 9.16
CA ILE A 81 8.17 -20.69 8.49
C ILE A 81 7.31 -19.97 9.55
N PRO A 82 7.90 -19.12 10.42
CA PRO A 82 7.22 -18.62 11.62
C PRO A 82 6.05 -17.66 11.31
N ALA A 83 5.96 -17.18 10.07
CA ALA A 83 4.84 -16.38 9.58
C ALA A 83 3.60 -17.22 9.21
N ALA A 84 3.72 -18.54 9.03
CA ALA A 84 2.59 -19.41 8.66
C ALA A 84 1.56 -19.53 9.80
N ASN A 85 2.03 -19.62 11.05
CA ASN A 85 1.18 -19.80 12.23
C ASN A 85 0.39 -18.55 12.64
N GLN A 86 0.50 -17.44 11.89
CA GLN A 86 -0.23 -16.16 12.07
C GLN A 86 -0.30 -15.58 13.51
N ARG A 87 0.63 -15.95 14.39
CA ARG A 87 0.68 -15.49 15.79
C ARG A 87 0.90 -13.98 15.86
N VAL A 88 0.47 -13.38 16.97
CA VAL A 88 0.64 -11.94 17.25
C VAL A 88 0.99 -11.79 18.73
N TYR A 89 2.25 -11.45 19.00
CA TYR A 89 2.79 -11.29 20.36
C TYR A 89 2.73 -9.83 20.88
N ASN A 90 2.32 -8.88 20.02
CA ASN A 90 2.32 -7.42 20.27
C ASN A 90 3.69 -6.77 20.60
N LEU A 91 4.78 -7.56 20.63
CA LEU A 91 6.14 -7.10 20.92
C LEU A 91 6.85 -6.53 19.68
N GLN A 92 6.93 -5.20 19.61
CA GLN A 92 7.80 -4.49 18.65
C GLN A 92 9.10 -4.03 19.30
N ASN A 93 10.08 -3.57 18.50
CA ASN A 93 11.44 -3.29 18.96
C ASN A 93 11.45 -2.36 20.20
N LYS A 94 10.73 -1.24 20.18
CA LYS A 94 10.68 -0.31 21.34
C LYS A 94 10.11 -0.97 22.61
N ALA A 95 9.15 -1.88 22.48
CA ALA A 95 8.61 -2.65 23.61
C ALA A 95 9.62 -3.69 24.11
N LEU A 96 10.23 -4.48 23.21
CA LEU A 96 11.27 -5.45 23.55
C LEU A 96 12.43 -4.80 24.32
N ILE A 97 12.98 -3.69 23.81
CA ILE A 97 14.04 -2.93 24.48
C ILE A 97 13.59 -2.45 25.88
N LYS A 98 12.35 -1.96 26.03
CA LYS A 98 11.77 -1.53 27.33
C LYS A 98 11.57 -2.67 28.33
N LEU A 99 11.20 -3.87 27.89
CA LEU A 99 11.05 -5.02 28.79
C LEU A 99 12.41 -5.57 29.20
N PHE A 100 13.34 -5.70 28.25
CA PHE A 100 14.65 -6.29 28.52
C PHE A 100 15.62 -5.36 29.28
N SER A 101 15.50 -4.03 29.17
CA SER A 101 16.24 -3.11 30.05
C SER A 101 15.90 -3.37 31.53
N ARG A 102 14.61 -3.60 31.86
CA ARG A 102 14.16 -4.01 33.20
C ARG A 102 14.70 -5.38 33.62
N ILE A 103 14.72 -6.36 32.71
CA ILE A 103 15.18 -7.74 33.00
C ILE A 103 16.69 -7.76 33.28
N PHE A 104 17.51 -7.14 32.43
CA PHE A 104 18.97 -7.15 32.53
C PHE A 104 19.55 -6.07 33.46
N ASN A 105 18.75 -5.05 33.81
CA ASN A 105 19.20 -3.81 34.46
C ASN A 105 20.26 -3.09 33.62
N ALA A 106 19.95 -2.91 32.33
CA ALA A 106 20.75 -2.19 31.35
C ALA A 106 20.10 -0.86 30.98
N ASP A 107 20.88 0.14 30.55
CA ASP A 107 20.33 1.42 30.12
C ASP A 107 19.51 1.30 28.84
N GLN A 108 18.33 1.91 28.83
CA GLN A 108 17.41 1.82 27.70
C GLN A 108 17.87 2.68 26.52
N GLN A 109 18.58 3.79 26.72
CA GLN A 109 19.03 4.66 25.63
C GLN A 109 20.17 3.99 24.85
N GLN A 110 21.17 3.45 25.53
CA GLN A 110 22.24 2.66 24.92
C GLN A 110 21.67 1.45 24.17
N MET A 111 20.67 0.75 24.71
CA MET A 111 20.00 -0.34 24.01
C MET A 111 19.25 0.09 22.74
N HIS A 112 18.84 1.35 22.58
CA HIS A 112 18.32 1.86 21.31
C HIS A 112 19.46 2.24 20.34
N LEU A 113 20.54 2.85 20.80
CA LEU A 113 21.72 3.17 19.98
C LEU A 113 22.36 1.90 19.40
N ASP A 114 22.53 0.85 20.22
CA ASP A 114 22.98 -0.46 19.77
C ASP A 114 22.05 -1.05 18.69
N LEU A 115 20.73 -0.88 18.83
CA LEU A 115 19.74 -1.37 17.86
C LEU A 115 19.81 -0.64 16.52
N GLU A 116 20.10 0.65 16.52
CA GLU A 116 20.31 1.45 15.30
C GLU A 116 21.57 0.99 14.56
N GLN A 117 22.65 0.68 15.30
CA GLN A 117 23.89 0.16 14.75
C GLN A 117 23.78 -1.30 14.27
N ASP A 118 23.13 -2.18 15.04
CA ASP A 118 22.95 -3.60 14.72
C ASP A 118 21.91 -3.84 13.61
N GLY A 119 20.88 -3.01 13.56
CA GLY A 119 19.67 -3.24 12.74
C GLY A 119 18.86 -4.49 13.13
N ASP A 120 19.26 -5.25 14.16
CA ASP A 120 18.62 -6.49 14.60
C ASP A 120 18.51 -6.58 16.13
N VAL A 121 17.29 -6.32 16.62
CA VAL A 121 16.94 -6.40 18.05
C VAL A 121 17.26 -7.77 18.69
N SER A 122 17.32 -8.85 17.92
CA SER A 122 17.71 -10.16 18.46
C SER A 122 19.20 -10.26 18.80
N GLU A 123 20.06 -9.52 18.08
CA GLU A 123 21.51 -9.47 18.29
C GLU A 123 21.86 -8.43 19.36
N THR A 124 21.18 -7.27 19.37
CA THR A 124 21.27 -6.28 20.45
C THR A 124 20.90 -6.92 21.81
N LEU A 125 19.78 -7.63 21.87
CA LEU A 125 19.37 -8.33 23.09
C LEU A 125 20.32 -9.46 23.49
N ARG A 126 20.98 -10.11 22.52
CA ARG A 126 22.05 -11.09 22.81
C ARG A 126 23.22 -10.41 23.52
N ARG A 127 23.72 -9.27 23.00
CA ARG A 127 24.85 -8.53 23.59
C ARG A 127 24.55 -8.09 25.02
N HIS A 128 23.39 -7.48 25.25
CA HIS A 128 22.99 -6.99 26.58
C HIS A 128 22.69 -8.14 27.56
N PHE A 129 22.20 -9.29 27.09
CA PHE A 129 22.06 -10.48 27.95
C PHE A 129 23.42 -11.10 28.30
N ALA A 130 24.38 -11.14 27.38
CA ALA A 130 25.75 -11.61 27.66
C ALA A 130 26.48 -10.72 28.69
N ALA A 131 26.24 -9.41 28.66
CA ALA A 131 26.78 -8.45 29.62
C ALA A 131 25.99 -8.33 30.95
N SER A 132 24.84 -9.00 31.06
CA SER A 132 23.91 -8.87 32.19
C SER A 132 24.49 -9.40 33.51
N LYS A 133 24.69 -8.48 34.47
CA LYS A 133 25.10 -8.83 35.85
C LYS A 133 23.95 -9.41 36.68
N LYS A 134 22.71 -8.95 36.43
CA LYS A 134 21.49 -9.31 37.18
C LYS A 134 20.98 -10.72 36.86
N LEU A 135 21.09 -11.14 35.61
CA LEU A 135 20.65 -12.45 35.13
C LEU A 135 21.64 -12.94 34.07
N LYS A 136 22.50 -13.91 34.45
CA LYS A 136 23.53 -14.46 33.57
C LYS A 136 22.95 -15.50 32.61
N PRO A 137 23.43 -15.60 31.35
CA PRO A 137 23.12 -16.71 30.46
C PRO A 137 23.55 -18.06 31.04
N GLN A 138 22.87 -19.13 30.61
CA GLN A 138 23.31 -20.50 30.86
C GLN A 138 24.52 -20.83 29.99
N ALA A 139 25.45 -21.65 30.50
CA ALA A 139 26.65 -22.07 29.76
C ALA A 139 26.38 -23.10 28.64
N GLN A 140 25.20 -23.74 28.65
CA GLN A 140 24.77 -24.72 27.66
C GLN A 140 23.26 -24.59 27.43
N SER A 141 22.82 -24.72 26.17
CA SER A 141 21.41 -24.73 25.82
C SER A 141 20.76 -26.03 26.30
N LYS A 142 19.69 -25.89 27.09
CA LYS A 142 18.88 -27.00 27.62
C LYS A 142 17.42 -26.95 27.12
N LEU A 143 17.11 -26.01 26.23
CA LEU A 143 15.76 -25.78 25.73
C LEU A 143 15.43 -26.66 24.53
N TYR A 144 14.25 -27.28 24.55
CA TYR A 144 13.71 -28.06 23.43
C TYR A 144 12.63 -27.28 22.67
N LEU A 145 12.44 -27.58 21.39
CA LEU A 145 11.48 -26.88 20.53
C LEU A 145 10.05 -26.90 21.08
N GLN A 146 9.65 -27.99 21.74
CA GLN A 146 8.35 -28.14 22.40
C GLN A 146 8.18 -27.19 23.59
N GLU A 147 9.23 -26.96 24.40
CA GLU A 147 9.19 -25.95 25.47
C GLU A 147 9.13 -24.52 24.91
N VAL A 148 9.88 -24.26 23.84
CA VAL A 148 9.89 -22.97 23.14
C VAL A 148 8.51 -22.67 22.58
N GLU A 149 7.85 -23.66 21.98
CA GLU A 149 6.49 -23.56 21.50
C GLU A 149 5.49 -23.29 22.62
N GLU A 150 5.58 -23.99 23.76
CA GLU A 150 4.74 -23.72 24.93
C GLU A 150 4.94 -22.28 25.47
N MET A 151 6.17 -21.78 25.47
CA MET A 151 6.47 -20.39 25.85
C MET A 151 5.93 -19.38 24.83
N LEU A 152 6.03 -19.65 23.53
CA LEU A 152 5.45 -18.79 22.48
C LEU A 152 3.93 -18.77 22.54
N LEU A 153 3.27 -19.91 22.83
CA LEU A 153 1.82 -19.97 23.03
C LEU A 153 1.38 -19.11 24.22
N LYS A 154 2.01 -19.30 25.38
CA LYS A 154 1.77 -18.47 26.57
C LYS A 154 1.98 -16.99 26.27
N LEU A 155 2.98 -16.63 25.44
CA LEU A 155 3.26 -15.24 25.08
C LEU A 155 2.19 -14.60 24.17
N VAL A 156 1.49 -15.38 23.34
CA VAL A 156 0.32 -14.89 22.54
C VAL A 156 -0.87 -14.53 23.44
N GLU A 157 -0.94 -15.11 24.64
CA GLU A 157 -2.01 -14.86 25.61
C GLU A 157 -1.74 -13.64 26.52
N ARG A 158 -0.50 -13.11 26.54
CA ARG A 158 -0.12 -11.97 27.39
C ARG A 158 -0.16 -10.65 26.63
N THR A 159 -0.90 -9.69 27.18
CA THR A 159 -1.06 -8.33 26.63
C THR A 159 -0.50 -7.22 27.53
N LYS A 160 -0.27 -7.50 28.82
CA LYS A 160 0.34 -6.54 29.78
C LYS A 160 1.86 -6.66 29.77
N GLU A 161 2.55 -5.54 29.95
CA GLU A 161 4.02 -5.51 30.00
C GLU A 161 4.61 -6.42 31.08
N ASP A 162 4.02 -6.43 32.29
CA ASP A 162 4.60 -7.14 33.43
C ASP A 162 4.47 -8.67 33.26
N GLU A 163 3.30 -9.14 32.83
CA GLU A 163 3.08 -10.56 32.52
C GLU A 163 3.96 -11.06 31.36
N GLN A 164 4.27 -10.19 30.39
CA GLN A 164 5.25 -10.47 29.33
C GLN A 164 6.70 -10.47 29.88
N THR A 165 7.04 -9.51 30.75
CA THR A 165 8.36 -9.40 31.40
C THR A 165 8.68 -10.67 32.20
N ASP A 166 7.72 -11.12 33.00
CA ASP A 166 7.78 -12.36 33.79
C ASP A 166 8.11 -13.59 32.93
N LEU A 167 7.42 -13.75 31.80
CA LEU A 167 7.59 -14.90 30.92
C LEU A 167 8.94 -14.85 30.16
N LEU A 168 9.37 -13.66 29.74
CA LEU A 168 10.68 -13.46 29.10
C LEU A 168 11.84 -13.64 30.10
N GLN A 169 11.66 -13.26 31.37
CA GLN A 169 12.64 -13.54 32.43
C GLN A 169 12.73 -15.05 32.74
N LYS A 170 11.60 -15.76 32.74
CA LYS A 170 11.53 -17.23 32.90
C LYS A 170 12.13 -18.00 31.71
N LEU A 171 12.18 -17.41 30.52
CA LEU A 171 12.98 -17.90 29.40
C LEU A 171 14.47 -17.66 29.65
N CYS A 172 14.88 -16.43 29.96
CA CYS A 172 16.28 -16.06 30.14
C CYS A 172 16.99 -16.88 31.23
N SER A 173 16.31 -17.23 32.33
CA SER A 173 16.91 -18.08 33.37
C SER A 173 17.26 -19.51 32.91
N LYS A 174 16.72 -19.97 31.77
CA LYS A 174 17.01 -21.27 31.15
C LYS A 174 17.88 -21.19 29.88
N ALA A 175 18.15 -20.00 29.37
CA ALA A 175 18.67 -19.78 28.02
C ALA A 175 20.17 -19.42 27.99
N THR A 176 20.89 -19.87 26.95
CA THR A 176 22.11 -19.17 26.48
C THR A 176 21.71 -17.84 25.84
N GLU A 177 22.66 -16.93 25.61
CA GLU A 177 22.37 -15.70 24.86
C GLU A 177 21.99 -16.01 23.39
N LEU A 178 22.55 -17.07 22.82
CA LEU A 178 22.23 -17.56 21.47
C LEU A 178 20.84 -18.19 21.37
N ASP A 179 20.32 -18.79 22.45
CA ASP A 179 18.93 -19.23 22.54
C ASP A 179 17.97 -18.03 22.57
N LEU A 180 18.29 -16.99 23.34
CA LEU A 180 17.50 -15.76 23.37
C LEU A 180 17.42 -15.11 21.99
N ARG A 181 18.56 -14.99 21.28
CA ARG A 181 18.58 -14.48 19.89
C ARG A 181 17.59 -15.25 19.01
N THR A 182 17.63 -16.58 19.07
CA THR A 182 16.74 -17.46 18.29
C THR A 182 15.27 -17.29 18.67
N PHE A 183 14.96 -17.20 19.96
CA PHE A 183 13.60 -16.95 20.45
C PHE A 183 13.05 -15.60 19.98
N ILE A 184 13.83 -14.52 20.10
CA ILE A 184 13.41 -13.19 19.64
C ILE A 184 13.19 -13.16 18.12
N ARG A 185 13.98 -13.89 17.34
CA ARG A 185 13.74 -14.06 15.89
C ARG A 185 12.43 -14.77 15.58
N LEU A 186 12.04 -15.79 16.35
CA LEU A 186 10.72 -16.43 16.25
C LEU A 186 9.58 -15.46 16.63
N VAL A 187 9.74 -14.66 17.69
CA VAL A 187 8.79 -13.61 18.10
C VAL A 187 8.66 -12.50 17.05
N LYS A 188 9.76 -12.13 16.38
CA LYS A 188 9.76 -11.16 15.26
C LYS A 188 9.28 -11.76 13.93
N HIS A 189 9.07 -13.07 13.85
CA HIS A 189 8.78 -13.84 12.63
C HIS A 189 9.83 -13.69 11.51
N ASP A 190 11.09 -13.41 11.86
CA ASP A 190 12.21 -13.29 10.92
C ASP A 190 13.47 -13.95 11.50
N LEU A 191 13.80 -15.14 10.98
CA LEU A 191 14.98 -15.91 11.37
C LEU A 191 16.30 -15.38 10.76
N ARG A 192 16.26 -14.37 9.89
CA ARG A 192 17.41 -13.84 9.09
C ARG A 192 18.07 -14.84 8.12
N ILE A 193 17.60 -16.08 8.02
CA ILE A 193 18.17 -17.17 7.21
C ILE A 193 18.13 -16.96 5.67
N ASN A 194 17.56 -15.85 5.21
CA ASN A 194 17.33 -15.54 3.78
C ASN A 194 16.60 -16.68 3.02
N ALA A 195 15.72 -17.43 3.71
CA ALA A 195 14.86 -18.45 3.13
C ALA A 195 13.40 -18.18 3.50
N ARG A 196 12.54 -18.09 2.49
CA ARG A 196 11.07 -18.08 2.64
C ARG A 196 10.49 -19.49 2.47
N ALA A 197 9.22 -19.66 2.86
CA ALA A 197 8.43 -20.89 2.78
C ALA A 197 8.69 -21.79 1.56
N ARG A 198 8.89 -21.21 0.36
CA ARG A 198 9.27 -21.97 -0.84
C ARG A 198 10.50 -22.85 -0.61
N HIS A 199 11.67 -22.27 -0.37
CA HIS A 199 12.93 -23.01 -0.22
C HIS A 199 12.98 -23.90 1.04
N ILE A 200 12.07 -23.70 2.00
CA ILE A 200 11.88 -24.61 3.14
C ILE A 200 11.06 -25.84 2.72
N LEU A 201 10.01 -25.65 1.91
CA LEU A 201 9.15 -26.73 1.43
C LEU A 201 9.69 -27.45 0.19
N ASP A 202 10.52 -26.80 -0.62
CA ASP A 202 11.24 -27.42 -1.75
C ASP A 202 12.15 -28.57 -1.24
N ALA A 203 12.56 -28.57 0.04
CA ALA A 203 13.27 -29.67 0.71
C ALA A 203 12.43 -30.94 0.94
N PHE A 204 11.11 -30.86 0.72
CA PHE A 204 10.15 -31.98 0.74
C PHE A 204 9.72 -32.39 -0.68
N GLY A 205 10.41 -31.87 -1.72
CA GLY A 205 10.12 -32.14 -3.12
C GLY A 205 9.36 -31.02 -3.84
N PRO A 206 9.30 -31.07 -5.19
CA PRO A 206 8.85 -29.94 -6.02
C PRO A 206 7.37 -29.59 -5.86
N ASP A 207 6.53 -30.55 -5.47
CA ASP A 207 5.07 -30.37 -5.36
C ASP A 207 4.63 -29.87 -3.97
N ALA A 208 5.50 -29.92 -2.95
CA ALA A 208 5.17 -29.49 -1.59
C ALA A 208 4.87 -27.98 -1.49
N TYR A 209 5.68 -27.13 -2.12
CA TYR A 209 5.39 -25.69 -2.14
C TYR A 209 4.13 -25.35 -2.97
N PRO A 210 3.92 -25.83 -4.21
CA PRO A 210 2.66 -25.65 -4.95
C PRO A 210 1.42 -26.10 -4.15
N THR A 211 1.49 -27.26 -3.49
CA THR A 211 0.37 -27.76 -2.68
C THR A 211 0.10 -26.83 -1.49
N TYR A 212 1.14 -26.35 -0.79
CA TYR A 212 1.01 -25.32 0.24
C TYR A 212 0.47 -23.99 -0.29
N GLN A 213 0.74 -23.61 -1.55
CA GLN A 213 0.13 -22.42 -2.14
C GLN A 213 -1.38 -22.55 -2.28
N SER A 214 -1.90 -23.75 -2.54
CA SER A 214 -3.33 -24.06 -2.66
C SER A 214 -4.04 -24.33 -1.32
N SER A 215 -3.45 -25.14 -0.43
CA SER A 215 -4.11 -25.58 0.82
C SER A 215 -3.69 -24.79 2.07
N ARG A 216 -2.51 -24.17 2.08
CA ARG A 216 -1.90 -23.50 3.24
C ARG A 216 -1.76 -24.32 4.53
N ASP A 217 -2.03 -25.62 4.50
CA ASP A 217 -1.93 -26.49 5.67
C ASP A 217 -0.55 -27.16 5.75
N LEU A 218 0.31 -26.68 6.65
CA LEU A 218 1.62 -27.28 6.90
C LEU A 218 1.54 -28.69 7.51
N VAL A 219 0.43 -29.04 8.18
CA VAL A 219 0.23 -30.40 8.74
C VAL A 219 0.06 -31.39 7.61
N ALA A 220 -0.88 -31.11 6.69
CA ALA A 220 -1.11 -31.94 5.51
C ALA A 220 0.15 -32.09 4.64
N ILE A 221 0.94 -31.02 4.45
CA ILE A 221 2.19 -31.08 3.69
C ILE A 221 3.23 -31.98 4.36
N VAL A 222 3.46 -31.85 5.66
CA VAL A 222 4.42 -32.71 6.38
C VAL A 222 3.94 -34.16 6.38
N GLU A 223 2.65 -34.42 6.59
CA GLU A 223 2.09 -35.78 6.60
C GLU A 223 2.00 -36.42 5.19
N GLN A 224 1.96 -35.62 4.11
CA GLN A 224 1.95 -36.10 2.72
C GLN A 224 3.35 -36.34 2.14
N PHE A 225 4.35 -35.51 2.50
CA PHE A 225 5.66 -35.47 1.84
C PHE A 225 6.85 -35.89 2.71
N ALA A 226 6.76 -35.89 4.05
CA ALA A 226 7.87 -36.38 4.88
C ALA A 226 8.06 -37.90 4.72
N GLY A 227 9.32 -38.36 4.67
CA GLY A 227 9.66 -39.79 4.61
C GLY A 227 9.49 -40.47 3.25
N ARG A 228 9.16 -39.74 2.18
CA ARG A 228 9.13 -40.29 0.81
C ARG A 228 10.51 -40.18 0.14
N GLU A 229 11.29 -41.25 0.26
CA GLU A 229 12.51 -41.44 -0.54
C GLU A 229 12.23 -41.47 -2.06
N ASN A 230 13.31 -41.35 -2.84
CA ASN A 230 13.33 -41.46 -4.30
C ASN A 230 13.00 -42.89 -4.82
N LYS A 231 11.77 -43.38 -4.60
CA LYS A 231 11.26 -44.56 -5.31
C LYS A 231 10.99 -44.22 -6.78
N LYS A 232 12.05 -44.26 -7.60
CA LYS A 232 11.99 -44.09 -9.06
C LYS A 232 11.17 -45.21 -9.75
N ASP A 233 11.05 -46.37 -9.11
CA ASP A 233 10.35 -47.55 -9.63
C ASP A 233 8.84 -47.53 -9.34
N ALA A 234 8.16 -46.45 -9.75
CA ALA A 234 6.70 -46.30 -9.65
C ALA A 234 6.02 -46.00 -11.01
N SER A 235 6.74 -46.16 -12.12
CA SER A 235 6.28 -45.90 -13.50
C SER A 235 5.08 -46.75 -13.95
N SER A 236 4.80 -47.86 -13.27
CA SER A 236 3.70 -48.80 -13.56
C SER A 236 2.38 -48.46 -12.85
N ALA A 237 2.41 -47.89 -11.64
CA ALA A 237 1.21 -47.66 -10.82
C ALA A 237 0.42 -46.40 -11.20
N VAL A 238 1.09 -45.38 -11.75
CA VAL A 238 0.55 -44.04 -12.03
C VAL A 238 -0.66 -44.04 -12.97
N LYS A 239 -0.86 -45.09 -13.77
CA LYS A 239 -1.97 -45.17 -14.74
C LYS A 239 -3.34 -45.55 -14.15
N LYS A 240 -3.44 -46.10 -12.93
CA LYS A 240 -4.73 -46.53 -12.33
C LYS A 240 -5.27 -45.63 -11.21
N ALA A 241 -4.44 -44.79 -10.59
CA ALA A 241 -4.86 -43.89 -9.50
C ALA A 241 -5.47 -42.54 -9.97
N LYS A 242 -5.70 -42.35 -11.27
CA LYS A 242 -6.02 -41.05 -11.88
C LYS A 242 -7.50 -40.61 -11.75
N LYS A 243 -8.20 -41.04 -10.68
CA LYS A 243 -9.65 -40.78 -10.49
C LYS A 243 -10.08 -40.50 -9.04
N THR A 244 -9.15 -40.17 -8.14
CA THR A 244 -9.44 -39.74 -6.76
C THR A 244 -8.58 -38.52 -6.39
N ASN A 245 -9.13 -37.32 -6.58
CA ASN A 245 -8.43 -36.06 -6.32
C ASN A 245 -8.31 -35.77 -4.82
N SER A 246 -7.29 -36.32 -4.14
CA SER A 246 -6.98 -36.02 -2.73
C SER A 246 -6.04 -34.81 -2.54
N SER A 247 -5.96 -33.91 -3.53
CA SER A 247 -5.18 -32.66 -3.48
C SER A 247 -6.00 -31.44 -3.93
N GLY A 248 -7.33 -31.54 -3.83
CA GLY A 248 -8.25 -30.46 -4.20
C GLY A 248 -8.23 -29.29 -3.23
N ILE A 249 -8.67 -28.13 -3.71
CA ILE A 249 -8.90 -26.94 -2.91
C ILE A 249 -9.99 -27.19 -1.86
N GLN A 250 -9.76 -26.74 -0.63
CA GLN A 250 -10.73 -26.83 0.45
C GLN A 250 -11.40 -25.49 0.73
N VAL A 251 -12.73 -25.50 0.76
CA VAL A 251 -13.53 -24.37 1.28
C VAL A 251 -13.13 -24.12 2.73
N MET A 252 -13.34 -22.89 3.20
CA MET A 252 -12.94 -22.44 4.55
C MET A 252 -11.43 -22.39 4.86
N THR A 253 -10.56 -22.72 3.91
CA THR A 253 -9.08 -22.70 4.07
C THR A 253 -8.43 -21.81 2.99
N PRO A 254 -7.59 -20.82 3.34
CA PRO A 254 -7.22 -19.72 2.43
C PRO A 254 -6.21 -20.12 1.34
N ILE A 255 -6.47 -19.67 0.11
CA ILE A 255 -5.68 -19.97 -1.09
C ILE A 255 -4.77 -18.79 -1.42
N SER A 256 -3.52 -19.02 -1.79
CA SER A 256 -2.60 -17.93 -2.14
C SER A 256 -3.11 -17.12 -3.35
N PRO A 257 -3.39 -15.82 -3.24
CA PRO A 257 -3.98 -15.06 -4.34
C PRO A 257 -3.08 -15.02 -5.57
N MET A 258 -3.66 -15.20 -6.76
CA MET A 258 -2.96 -15.00 -8.04
C MET A 258 -2.55 -13.53 -8.19
N LEU A 259 -1.33 -13.27 -8.65
CA LEU A 259 -0.69 -11.95 -8.60
C LEU A 259 -0.49 -11.34 -9.99
N ALA A 260 -0.40 -10.01 -10.02
CA ALA A 260 -0.06 -9.24 -11.22
C ALA A 260 1.41 -8.77 -11.21
N SER A 261 2.08 -8.91 -12.34
CA SER A 261 3.37 -8.26 -12.64
C SER A 261 3.15 -6.84 -13.15
N PRO A 262 4.04 -5.87 -12.85
CA PRO A 262 4.07 -4.59 -13.57
C PRO A 262 4.20 -4.85 -15.08
N CYS A 263 3.57 -4.00 -15.87
CA CYS A 263 3.70 -3.96 -17.32
C CYS A 263 3.99 -2.52 -17.72
N LYS A 264 5.04 -2.29 -18.51
CA LYS A 264 5.58 -0.96 -18.82
C LYS A 264 4.99 -0.32 -20.07
N SER A 265 4.48 -1.14 -20.99
CA SER A 265 3.94 -0.69 -22.27
C SER A 265 2.79 -1.57 -22.74
N VAL A 266 1.99 -1.06 -23.68
CA VAL A 266 0.80 -1.73 -24.21
C VAL A 266 1.20 -2.96 -25.07
N GLU A 267 2.34 -2.86 -25.76
CA GLU A 267 2.89 -3.89 -26.64
C GLU A 267 3.45 -5.07 -25.82
N GLU A 268 4.03 -4.80 -24.65
CA GLU A 268 4.52 -5.83 -23.72
C GLU A 268 3.38 -6.73 -23.22
N ALA A 269 2.16 -6.20 -23.11
CA ALA A 269 0.97 -6.96 -22.73
C ALA A 269 0.52 -7.91 -23.85
N PHE A 270 0.36 -7.40 -25.07
CA PHE A 270 -0.04 -8.23 -26.22
C PHE A 270 1.02 -9.26 -26.61
N LYS A 271 2.32 -8.97 -26.43
CA LYS A 271 3.41 -9.95 -26.59
C LYS A 271 3.27 -11.17 -25.67
N LYS A 272 2.57 -11.04 -24.54
CA LYS A 272 2.29 -12.14 -23.59
C LYS A 272 0.95 -12.84 -23.84
N SER A 273 0.03 -12.24 -24.61
CA SER A 273 -1.27 -12.83 -24.95
C SER A 273 -1.73 -12.35 -26.35
N PRO A 274 -1.13 -12.86 -27.44
CA PRO A 274 -1.41 -12.36 -28.80
C PRO A 274 -2.85 -12.58 -29.28
N THR A 275 -3.59 -13.49 -28.64
CA THR A 275 -5.00 -13.81 -28.94
C THR A 275 -6.00 -12.85 -28.29
N GLY A 276 -5.53 -11.78 -27.64
CA GLY A 276 -6.35 -10.82 -26.90
C GLY A 276 -6.21 -10.93 -25.38
N LEU A 277 -6.78 -9.97 -24.67
CA LEU A 277 -6.70 -9.79 -23.23
C LEU A 277 -8.06 -9.34 -22.68
N TYR A 278 -8.47 -9.87 -21.54
CA TYR A 278 -9.46 -9.19 -20.71
C TYR A 278 -8.76 -8.06 -19.95
N SER A 279 -9.29 -6.84 -20.05
CA SER A 279 -8.84 -5.68 -19.30
C SER A 279 -9.91 -5.30 -18.29
N GLU A 280 -9.53 -5.24 -17.02
CA GLU A 280 -10.41 -4.86 -15.90
C GLU A 280 -9.90 -3.59 -15.21
N ILE A 281 -10.83 -2.80 -14.66
CA ILE A 281 -10.48 -1.66 -13.81
C ILE A 281 -9.63 -2.14 -12.63
N LYS A 282 -8.45 -1.55 -12.42
CA LYS A 282 -7.66 -1.82 -11.22
C LYS A 282 -8.20 -0.99 -10.05
N TYR A 283 -9.19 -1.53 -9.37
CA TYR A 283 -9.73 -0.97 -8.13
C TYR A 283 -8.64 -0.75 -7.07
N ASP A 284 -8.70 0.39 -6.38
CA ASP A 284 -7.77 0.79 -5.31
C ASP A 284 -8.39 0.56 -3.92
N GLY A 285 -8.67 -0.71 -3.62
CA GLY A 285 -9.34 -1.15 -2.41
C GLY A 285 -8.49 -2.04 -1.53
N GLU A 286 -9.15 -2.92 -0.78
CA GLU A 286 -8.52 -4.03 -0.08
C GLU A 286 -8.93 -5.36 -0.72
N ARG A 287 -7.99 -6.10 -1.30
CA ARG A 287 -8.25 -7.44 -1.85
C ARG A 287 -8.69 -8.41 -0.75
N VAL A 288 -9.84 -9.03 -0.98
CA VAL A 288 -10.47 -10.02 -0.12
C VAL A 288 -10.78 -11.28 -0.94
N GLN A 289 -10.40 -12.42 -0.38
CA GLN A 289 -10.82 -13.74 -0.81
C GLN A 289 -11.93 -14.22 0.12
N ILE A 290 -13.09 -14.54 -0.44
CA ILE A 290 -14.29 -14.94 0.30
C ILE A 290 -14.45 -16.45 0.18
N HIS A 291 -14.62 -17.14 1.31
CA HIS A 291 -15.03 -18.53 1.35
C HIS A 291 -16.41 -18.58 2.02
N LYS A 292 -17.37 -19.24 1.37
CA LYS A 292 -18.72 -19.49 1.90
C LYS A 292 -19.00 -20.99 1.85
N GLN A 293 -19.62 -21.51 2.90
CA GLN A 293 -20.05 -22.91 3.01
C GLN A 293 -21.41 -22.91 3.71
N GLY A 294 -22.49 -23.16 2.97
CA GLY A 294 -23.84 -22.92 3.49
C GLY A 294 -24.01 -21.46 3.92
N ASN A 295 -24.25 -21.25 5.22
CA ASN A 295 -24.39 -19.92 5.84
C ASN A 295 -23.10 -19.39 6.49
N ASP A 296 -22.06 -20.21 6.63
CA ASP A 296 -20.78 -19.77 7.19
C ASP A 296 -19.96 -18.98 6.18
N PHE A 297 -19.20 -17.99 6.68
CA PHE A 297 -18.32 -17.14 5.87
C PHE A 297 -16.95 -16.94 6.52
N LYS A 298 -15.89 -17.03 5.73
CA LYS A 298 -14.55 -16.52 6.05
C LYS A 298 -14.09 -15.55 4.97
N PHE A 299 -13.45 -14.46 5.42
CA PHE A 299 -12.91 -13.42 4.56
C PHE A 299 -11.42 -13.28 4.85
N PHE A 300 -10.58 -13.50 3.85
CA PHE A 300 -9.12 -13.43 3.97
C PHE A 300 -8.59 -12.26 3.14
N SER A 301 -7.78 -11.42 3.76
CA SER A 301 -7.05 -10.34 3.08
C SER A 301 -6.02 -10.89 2.10
N ARG A 302 -5.47 -10.04 1.23
CA ARG A 302 -4.30 -10.31 0.36
C ARG A 302 -3.16 -11.11 1.02
N ASN A 303 -2.92 -10.93 2.32
CA ASN A 303 -1.85 -11.60 3.09
C ASN A 303 -2.35 -12.84 3.87
N LEU A 304 -3.55 -13.35 3.52
CA LEU A 304 -4.28 -14.48 4.12
C LEU A 304 -4.60 -14.33 5.62
N LYS A 305 -4.48 -13.12 6.17
CA LYS A 305 -4.99 -12.78 7.51
C LYS A 305 -6.51 -12.53 7.42
N PRO A 306 -7.31 -12.94 8.43
CA PRO A 306 -8.73 -12.60 8.49
C PRO A 306 -8.99 -11.09 8.35
N VAL A 307 -10.02 -10.72 7.60
CA VAL A 307 -10.46 -9.32 7.45
C VAL A 307 -11.19 -8.86 8.72
N VAL A 308 -11.06 -7.57 9.06
CA VAL A 308 -11.69 -6.98 10.26
C VAL A 308 -13.20 -6.83 10.06
N ASP A 309 -13.99 -7.27 11.05
CA ASP A 309 -15.44 -7.49 10.86
C ASP A 309 -16.23 -6.27 10.39
N HIS A 310 -15.86 -5.05 10.84
CA HIS A 310 -16.53 -3.81 10.43
C HIS A 310 -16.49 -3.50 8.92
N LYS A 311 -15.61 -4.17 8.16
CA LYS A 311 -15.52 -4.07 6.68
C LYS A 311 -16.37 -5.11 5.95
N ILE A 312 -16.78 -6.18 6.60
CA ILE A 312 -17.35 -7.39 5.97
C ILE A 312 -18.70 -7.81 6.55
N ARG A 313 -19.06 -7.35 7.76
CA ARG A 313 -20.32 -7.67 8.45
C ARG A 313 -21.53 -7.45 7.54
N ASP A 314 -21.59 -6.28 6.93
CA ASP A 314 -22.71 -5.83 6.12
C ASP A 314 -22.81 -6.67 4.82
N LEU A 315 -21.66 -7.09 4.24
CA LEU A 315 -21.59 -7.92 3.04
C LEU A 315 -22.17 -9.33 3.23
N LYS A 316 -22.13 -9.89 4.45
CA LYS A 316 -22.70 -11.23 4.77
C LYS A 316 -24.20 -11.29 4.46
N LYS A 317 -24.92 -10.16 4.53
CA LYS A 317 -26.33 -10.04 4.13
C LYS A 317 -26.51 -10.10 2.60
N TYR A 318 -25.60 -9.49 1.85
CA TYR A 318 -25.75 -9.26 0.40
C TYR A 318 -25.18 -10.38 -0.47
N ILE A 319 -24.12 -11.07 -0.04
CA ILE A 319 -23.52 -12.16 -0.83
C ILE A 319 -24.51 -13.31 -1.12
N PRO A 320 -25.35 -13.79 -0.17
CA PRO A 320 -26.38 -14.79 -0.47
C PRO A 320 -27.43 -14.32 -1.49
N GLN A 321 -27.79 -13.04 -1.47
CA GLN A 321 -28.75 -12.45 -2.42
C GLN A 321 -28.15 -12.31 -3.82
N ALA A 322 -26.86 -11.97 -3.89
CA ALA A 322 -26.10 -11.84 -5.13
C ALA A 322 -25.70 -13.18 -5.75
N PHE A 323 -25.57 -14.25 -4.97
CA PHE A 323 -25.21 -15.60 -5.43
C PHE A 323 -26.15 -16.65 -4.83
N PRO A 324 -27.44 -16.66 -5.22
CA PRO A 324 -28.46 -17.49 -4.58
C PRO A 324 -28.27 -19.01 -4.82
N GLY A 325 -27.55 -19.39 -5.88
CA GLY A 325 -27.28 -20.79 -6.24
C GLY A 325 -25.92 -21.33 -5.77
N GLY A 326 -25.08 -20.53 -5.11
CA GLY A 326 -23.75 -20.98 -4.69
C GLY A 326 -23.77 -21.52 -3.26
N GLY A 327 -23.97 -22.82 -3.08
CA GLY A 327 -23.97 -23.46 -1.75
C GLY A 327 -22.61 -23.34 -1.07
N GLU A 328 -21.58 -23.78 -1.79
CA GLU A 328 -20.17 -23.57 -1.47
C GLU A 328 -19.48 -22.71 -2.53
N MET A 329 -18.60 -21.79 -2.15
CA MET A 329 -17.86 -20.95 -3.11
C MET A 329 -16.57 -20.39 -2.54
N ILE A 330 -15.62 -20.09 -3.43
CA ILE A 330 -14.43 -19.31 -3.15
C ILE A 330 -14.27 -18.23 -4.22
N LEU A 331 -14.46 -16.97 -3.84
CA LEU A 331 -14.42 -15.79 -4.72
C LEU A 331 -13.18 -14.93 -4.45
N ASP A 332 -12.64 -14.31 -5.50
CA ASP A 332 -11.53 -13.35 -5.45
C ASP A 332 -12.05 -11.96 -5.85
N SER A 333 -11.78 -10.96 -5.02
CA SER A 333 -12.51 -9.68 -5.04
C SER A 333 -11.74 -8.54 -4.39
N GLU A 334 -12.13 -7.30 -4.68
CA GLU A 334 -11.65 -6.10 -3.96
C GLU A 334 -12.84 -5.47 -3.21
N ILE A 335 -12.66 -5.08 -1.95
CA ILE A 335 -13.63 -4.23 -1.25
C ILE A 335 -13.21 -2.77 -1.35
N ILE A 336 -14.18 -1.88 -1.54
CA ILE A 336 -14.00 -0.42 -1.65
C ILE A 336 -15.13 0.25 -0.86
N LEU A 337 -14.90 1.45 -0.33
CA LEU A 337 -16.00 2.29 0.14
C LEU A 337 -16.59 3.05 -1.06
N VAL A 338 -17.91 3.03 -1.20
CA VAL A 338 -18.63 3.59 -2.35
C VAL A 338 -19.74 4.50 -1.84
N ASP A 339 -19.81 5.71 -2.39
CA ASP A 339 -20.88 6.66 -2.14
C ASP A 339 -22.20 6.11 -2.72
N THR A 340 -23.27 6.04 -1.91
CA THR A 340 -24.51 5.35 -2.29
C THR A 340 -25.32 6.11 -3.34
N ASP A 341 -25.19 7.42 -3.33
CA ASP A 341 -26.08 8.35 -4.03
C ASP A 341 -25.54 8.59 -5.43
N THR A 342 -24.27 9.01 -5.51
CA THR A 342 -23.52 9.21 -6.76
C THR A 342 -23.04 7.89 -7.36
N GLY A 343 -22.74 6.88 -6.53
CA GLY A 343 -22.03 5.66 -6.96
C GLY A 343 -20.51 5.82 -7.05
N ALA A 344 -19.94 6.96 -6.65
CA ALA A 344 -18.50 7.22 -6.76
C ALA A 344 -17.67 6.28 -5.87
N LEU A 345 -16.51 5.85 -6.38
CA LEU A 345 -15.53 5.08 -5.61
C LEU A 345 -14.73 6.03 -4.71
N LEU A 346 -14.71 5.79 -3.41
CA LEU A 346 -14.02 6.65 -2.45
C LEU A 346 -12.54 6.24 -2.30
N PRO A 347 -11.61 7.19 -2.08
CA PRO A 347 -10.16 6.91 -2.09
C PRO A 347 -9.68 5.83 -1.11
N PHE A 348 -8.53 5.23 -1.40
CA PHE A 348 -7.93 4.20 -0.55
C PHE A 348 -7.72 4.67 0.89
N GLY A 349 -7.97 3.78 1.85
CA GLY A 349 -7.94 4.08 3.28
C GLY A 349 -9.24 4.65 3.86
N SER A 350 -10.22 5.03 3.03
CA SER A 350 -11.61 5.33 3.44
C SER A 350 -12.25 4.20 4.26
N LEU A 351 -11.88 2.95 3.97
CA LEU A 351 -12.29 1.73 4.68
C LEU A 351 -11.84 1.63 6.16
N GLY A 352 -11.01 2.56 6.66
CA GLY A 352 -10.68 2.62 8.09
C GLY A 352 -11.89 3.05 8.93
N ALA A 353 -12.14 2.41 10.08
CA ALA A 353 -13.38 2.59 10.85
C ALA A 353 -13.79 4.07 11.10
N HIS A 354 -12.85 4.92 11.51
CA HIS A 354 -13.10 6.36 11.70
C HIS A 354 -13.32 7.12 10.38
N LYS A 355 -12.65 6.72 9.29
CA LYS A 355 -12.86 7.33 7.97
C LYS A 355 -14.16 6.88 7.30
N LYS A 356 -14.68 5.67 7.58
CA LYS A 356 -16.04 5.29 7.17
C LYS A 356 -17.10 6.20 7.82
N GLN A 357 -16.86 6.69 9.04
CA GLN A 357 -17.78 7.58 9.75
C GLN A 357 -17.80 9.03 9.23
N THR A 358 -16.79 9.47 8.46
CA THR A 358 -16.77 10.83 7.86
C THR A 358 -17.56 10.95 6.56
N PHE A 359 -18.07 9.84 6.01
CA PHE A 359 -18.92 9.84 4.83
C PHE A 359 -20.34 9.37 5.23
N ALA A 360 -21.32 10.28 5.19
CA ALA A 360 -22.68 9.97 5.63
C ALA A 360 -23.33 8.86 4.79
N ASN A 361 -23.23 8.98 3.46
CA ASN A 361 -23.93 8.15 2.50
C ASN A 361 -22.96 7.17 1.82
N ALA A 362 -22.30 6.32 2.61
CA ALA A 362 -21.22 5.46 2.12
C ALA A 362 -21.33 3.98 2.58
N ALA A 363 -21.39 3.08 1.61
CA ALA A 363 -21.43 1.63 1.81
C ALA A 363 -20.10 0.97 1.48
N VAL A 364 -19.83 -0.21 2.05
CA VAL A 364 -18.75 -1.07 1.53
C VAL A 364 -19.33 -1.85 0.35
N CYS A 365 -18.75 -1.66 -0.83
CA CYS A 365 -19.06 -2.44 -2.01
C CYS A 365 -17.97 -3.48 -2.26
N LEU A 366 -18.40 -4.65 -2.71
CA LEU A 366 -17.58 -5.78 -3.09
C LEU A 366 -17.53 -5.90 -4.61
N PHE A 367 -16.34 -5.80 -5.22
CA PHE A 367 -16.13 -6.01 -6.66
C PHE A 367 -15.48 -7.37 -6.89
N VAL A 368 -16.28 -8.35 -7.33
CA VAL A 368 -15.85 -9.74 -7.59
C VAL A 368 -15.20 -9.83 -8.98
N PHE A 369 -14.00 -10.41 -9.07
CA PHE A 369 -13.21 -10.43 -10.32
C PHE A 369 -12.66 -11.81 -10.73
N ASP A 370 -12.77 -12.84 -9.88
CA ASP A 370 -12.50 -14.24 -10.26
C ASP A 370 -13.26 -15.20 -9.32
N CYS A 371 -13.52 -16.41 -9.80
CA CYS A 371 -14.09 -17.50 -8.98
C CYS A 371 -13.13 -18.69 -9.01
N ILE A 372 -12.72 -19.13 -7.83
CA ILE A 372 -11.72 -20.19 -7.64
C ILE A 372 -12.41 -21.55 -7.46
N LEU A 373 -13.55 -21.54 -6.74
CA LEU A 373 -14.45 -22.69 -6.56
C LEU A 373 -15.89 -22.18 -6.58
N TYR A 374 -16.81 -22.91 -7.21
CA TYR A 374 -18.24 -22.57 -7.19
C TYR A 374 -19.10 -23.83 -7.19
N ASP A 375 -20.06 -23.88 -6.27
CA ASP A 375 -20.92 -25.02 -5.94
C ASP A 375 -20.16 -26.35 -5.76
N GLY A 376 -19.05 -26.27 -5.01
CA GLY A 376 -18.15 -27.40 -4.72
C GLY A 376 -17.07 -27.66 -5.79
N GLU A 377 -17.28 -27.26 -7.04
CA GLU A 377 -16.37 -27.55 -8.15
C GLU A 377 -15.12 -26.64 -8.17
N ASP A 378 -13.93 -27.25 -8.30
CA ASP A 378 -12.64 -26.54 -8.41
C ASP A 378 -12.46 -25.99 -9.82
N LEU A 379 -12.57 -24.66 -9.94
CA LEU A 379 -12.51 -23.97 -11.23
C LEU A 379 -11.09 -23.57 -11.64
N THR A 380 -10.05 -23.83 -10.83
CA THR A 380 -8.71 -23.30 -11.07
C THR A 380 -8.11 -23.70 -12.41
N GLN A 381 -8.37 -24.94 -12.84
CA GLN A 381 -7.85 -25.48 -14.10
C GLN A 381 -8.66 -25.02 -15.33
N LEU A 382 -9.78 -24.31 -15.14
CA LEU A 382 -10.52 -23.72 -16.25
C LEU A 382 -9.85 -22.41 -16.73
N PRO A 383 -9.87 -22.12 -18.04
CA PRO A 383 -9.48 -20.83 -18.60
C PRO A 383 -10.19 -19.66 -17.91
N PHE A 384 -9.53 -18.51 -17.75
CA PHE A 384 -10.13 -17.32 -17.14
C PHE A 384 -11.45 -16.93 -17.80
N ARG A 385 -11.53 -17.01 -19.13
CA ARG A 385 -12.79 -16.80 -19.87
C ARG A 385 -13.95 -17.66 -19.32
N LYS A 386 -13.72 -18.93 -19.00
CA LYS A 386 -14.76 -19.84 -18.49
C LYS A 386 -15.12 -19.55 -17.05
N ARG A 387 -14.16 -19.19 -16.20
CA ARG A 387 -14.43 -18.72 -14.82
C ARG A 387 -15.24 -17.42 -14.83
N ARG A 388 -14.92 -16.51 -15.75
CA ARG A 388 -15.66 -15.26 -15.97
C ARG A 388 -17.09 -15.49 -16.48
N GLU A 389 -17.27 -16.37 -17.46
CA GLU A 389 -18.61 -16.79 -17.94
C GLU A 389 -19.46 -17.40 -16.81
N ILE A 390 -18.86 -18.22 -15.92
CA ILE A 390 -19.54 -18.78 -14.74
C ILE A 390 -19.97 -17.68 -13.75
N LEU A 391 -19.09 -16.72 -13.44
CA LEU A 391 -19.44 -15.56 -12.60
C LEU A 391 -20.62 -14.77 -13.19
N GLU A 392 -20.56 -14.44 -14.48
CA GLU A 392 -21.55 -13.62 -15.18
C GLU A 392 -22.93 -14.27 -15.25
N GLN A 393 -23.00 -15.60 -15.29
CA GLN A 393 -24.25 -16.37 -15.27
C GLN A 393 -24.86 -16.51 -13.87
N ASN A 394 -24.04 -16.45 -12.81
CA ASN A 394 -24.46 -16.76 -11.44
C ASN A 394 -24.65 -15.53 -10.54
N ILE A 395 -24.01 -14.41 -10.84
CA ILE A 395 -24.14 -13.18 -10.06
C ILE A 395 -25.45 -12.44 -10.38
N LYS A 396 -26.13 -11.96 -9.35
CA LYS A 396 -27.21 -10.96 -9.40
C LYS A 396 -26.68 -9.66 -8.77
N PRO A 397 -26.11 -8.72 -9.55
CA PRO A 397 -25.43 -7.56 -8.98
C PRO A 397 -26.35 -6.65 -8.16
N ILE A 398 -25.89 -6.26 -6.97
CA ILE A 398 -26.56 -5.34 -6.05
C ILE A 398 -25.73 -4.05 -6.01
N LYS A 399 -26.27 -2.95 -6.57
CA LYS A 399 -25.58 -1.65 -6.67
C LYS A 399 -25.02 -1.23 -5.31
N SER A 400 -23.77 -0.76 -5.29
CA SER A 400 -23.05 -0.26 -4.12
C SER A 400 -22.85 -1.28 -2.98
N HIS A 401 -23.11 -2.58 -3.21
CA HIS A 401 -22.95 -3.65 -2.21
C HIS A 401 -22.19 -4.86 -2.74
N VAL A 402 -22.66 -5.50 -3.83
CA VAL A 402 -22.00 -6.67 -4.45
C VAL A 402 -22.12 -6.56 -5.96
N GLN A 403 -21.01 -6.23 -6.61
CA GLN A 403 -20.92 -6.00 -8.05
C GLN A 403 -19.85 -6.90 -8.66
N LEU A 404 -19.97 -7.13 -9.96
CA LEU A 404 -18.92 -7.77 -10.76
C LEU A 404 -17.90 -6.70 -11.18
N SER A 405 -16.61 -7.06 -11.33
CA SER A 405 -15.63 -6.13 -11.92
C SER A 405 -16.00 -5.78 -13.36
N GLU A 406 -15.87 -4.51 -13.72
CA GLU A 406 -16.00 -4.08 -15.11
C GLU A 406 -14.84 -4.65 -15.93
N SER A 407 -15.16 -5.33 -17.03
CA SER A 407 -14.21 -6.08 -17.86
C SER A 407 -14.55 -5.92 -19.34
N GLU A 408 -13.57 -5.51 -20.15
CA GLU A 408 -13.67 -5.44 -21.61
C GLU A 408 -12.68 -6.46 -22.22
N PHE A 409 -13.09 -7.23 -23.24
CA PHE A 409 -12.18 -8.12 -23.96
C PHE A 409 -11.58 -7.40 -25.18
N LEU A 410 -10.28 -7.12 -25.11
CA LEU A 410 -9.55 -6.27 -26.05
C LEU A 410 -8.65 -7.12 -26.96
N LYS A 411 -8.61 -6.79 -28.24
CA LYS A 411 -7.85 -7.47 -29.30
C LYS A 411 -6.69 -6.64 -29.82
N THR A 412 -6.73 -5.31 -29.71
CA THR A 412 -5.68 -4.42 -30.25
C THR A 412 -5.00 -3.57 -29.18
N THR A 413 -3.77 -3.14 -29.48
CA THR A 413 -3.02 -2.17 -28.66
C THR A 413 -3.79 -0.87 -28.52
N ARG A 414 -4.39 -0.36 -29.61
CA ARG A 414 -5.19 0.86 -29.64
C ARG A 414 -6.40 0.80 -28.70
N GLU A 415 -7.13 -0.31 -28.67
CA GLU A 415 -8.22 -0.54 -27.69
C GLU A 415 -7.70 -0.45 -26.25
N LEU A 416 -6.59 -1.12 -25.93
CA LEU A 416 -6.01 -1.10 -24.58
C LEU A 416 -5.46 0.28 -24.20
N ALA A 417 -4.86 1.03 -25.13
CA ALA A 417 -4.45 2.41 -24.90
C ALA A 417 -5.66 3.32 -24.61
N THR A 418 -6.73 3.22 -25.42
CA THR A 418 -7.98 3.99 -25.22
C THR A 418 -8.68 3.62 -23.90
N MET A 419 -8.76 2.33 -23.55
CA MET A 419 -9.37 1.86 -22.31
C MET A 419 -8.54 2.28 -21.09
N THR A 420 -7.20 2.20 -21.16
CA THR A 420 -6.30 2.71 -20.11
C THR A 420 -6.44 4.22 -19.95
N ALA A 421 -6.47 4.99 -21.04
CA ALA A 421 -6.66 6.44 -21.01
C ALA A 421 -8.02 6.85 -20.38
N ARG A 422 -9.11 6.15 -20.74
CA ARG A 422 -10.45 6.35 -20.13
C ARG A 422 -10.44 6.12 -18.61
N VAL A 423 -9.75 5.07 -18.16
CA VAL A 423 -9.65 4.71 -16.74
C VAL A 423 -8.77 5.73 -15.98
N LEU A 424 -7.67 6.18 -16.57
CA LEU A 424 -6.80 7.20 -15.97
C LEU A 424 -7.48 8.58 -15.90
N HIS A 425 -8.27 8.99 -16.92
CA HIS A 425 -9.08 10.21 -16.86
C HIS A 425 -10.20 10.17 -15.80
N ALA A 426 -10.65 8.99 -15.39
CA ALA A 426 -11.57 8.82 -14.27
C ALA A 426 -10.85 8.87 -12.89
N ASN A 427 -9.57 9.24 -12.85
CA ASN A 427 -8.71 9.22 -11.66
C ASN A 427 -8.67 7.84 -10.96
N LEU A 428 -8.75 6.76 -11.75
CA LEU A 428 -8.61 5.38 -11.27
C LEU A 428 -7.16 4.89 -11.44
N GLU A 429 -6.72 3.99 -10.56
CA GLU A 429 -5.30 3.60 -10.39
C GLU A 429 -4.63 2.96 -11.64
N GLY A 430 -5.43 2.49 -12.61
CA GLY A 430 -4.98 1.82 -13.83
C GLY A 430 -5.80 0.56 -14.12
N VAL A 431 -5.20 -0.43 -14.80
CA VAL A 431 -5.91 -1.62 -15.30
C VAL A 431 -5.18 -2.94 -14.99
N VAL A 432 -5.95 -4.02 -14.84
CA VAL A 432 -5.45 -5.40 -14.67
C VAL A 432 -5.75 -6.19 -15.93
N LEU A 433 -4.73 -6.81 -16.53
CA LEU A 433 -4.85 -7.56 -17.78
C LEU A 433 -4.72 -9.06 -17.51
N LYS A 434 -5.71 -9.83 -17.98
CA LYS A 434 -5.82 -11.29 -17.80
C LYS A 434 -5.91 -11.96 -19.18
N SER A 435 -5.04 -12.95 -19.43
CA SER A 435 -5.11 -13.73 -20.68
C SER A 435 -6.34 -14.66 -20.66
N PRO A 436 -7.15 -14.71 -21.74
CA PRO A 436 -8.42 -15.46 -21.76
C PRO A 436 -8.25 -16.96 -21.50
N THR A 437 -7.10 -17.53 -21.88
CA THR A 437 -6.75 -18.95 -21.71
C THR A 437 -6.10 -19.27 -20.36
N SER A 438 -5.80 -18.26 -19.52
CA SER A 438 -5.01 -18.49 -18.30
C SER A 438 -5.80 -19.18 -17.17
N THR A 439 -5.25 -20.28 -16.66
CA THR A 439 -5.72 -20.94 -15.44
C THR A 439 -5.46 -20.08 -14.20
N TYR A 440 -6.22 -20.29 -13.12
CA TYR A 440 -5.94 -19.64 -11.84
C TYR A 440 -4.72 -20.33 -11.20
N GLN A 441 -3.66 -19.58 -10.92
CA GLN A 441 -2.40 -20.14 -10.43
C GLN A 441 -2.02 -19.50 -9.10
N PRO A 442 -2.33 -20.16 -7.95
CA PRO A 442 -2.14 -19.60 -6.63
C PRO A 442 -0.74 -19.03 -6.39
N GLY A 443 -0.68 -17.76 -6.00
CA GLY A 443 0.57 -17.02 -5.71
C GLY A 443 1.55 -16.80 -6.88
N LYS A 444 1.26 -17.26 -8.10
CA LYS A 444 2.08 -16.95 -9.30
C LYS A 444 1.71 -15.58 -9.89
N ARG A 445 2.61 -14.99 -10.70
CA ARG A 445 2.56 -13.58 -11.15
C ARG A 445 2.17 -13.41 -12.63
N ASN A 446 1.17 -14.15 -13.10
CA ASN A 446 0.88 -14.28 -14.53
C ASN A 446 -0.10 -13.21 -15.07
N TRP A 447 -0.85 -12.52 -14.20
CA TRP A 447 -1.61 -11.33 -14.62
C TRP A 447 -0.66 -10.15 -14.83
N LEU A 448 -1.11 -9.13 -15.54
CA LEU A 448 -0.39 -7.87 -15.71
C LEU A 448 -1.15 -6.72 -15.05
N LYS A 449 -0.44 -5.67 -14.67
CA LYS A 449 -1.03 -4.40 -14.23
C LYS A 449 -0.34 -3.22 -14.92
N VAL A 450 -1.13 -2.36 -15.54
CA VAL A 450 -0.69 -1.09 -16.13
C VAL A 450 -1.14 0.04 -15.23
N LYS A 451 -0.30 1.07 -15.09
CA LYS A 451 -0.49 2.21 -14.19
C LYS A 451 0.22 3.46 -14.74
N LYS A 452 -0.25 4.64 -14.30
CA LYS A 452 0.46 5.92 -14.42
C LYS A 452 1.96 5.81 -14.03
N ASP A 453 2.30 5.15 -12.92
CA ASP A 453 3.70 5.02 -12.42
C ASP A 453 4.59 4.01 -13.17
N TYR A 454 4.09 3.27 -14.17
CA TYR A 454 4.91 2.32 -14.97
C TYR A 454 5.07 2.69 -16.45
N LEU A 455 4.20 3.56 -16.95
CA LEU A 455 4.17 3.93 -18.37
C LEU A 455 5.36 4.83 -18.74
N PHE A 456 5.94 4.57 -19.90
CA PHE A 456 7.07 5.33 -20.48
C PHE A 456 8.24 5.52 -19.49
N ASP A 457 8.59 4.44 -18.78
CA ASP A 457 9.62 4.41 -17.73
C ASP A 457 9.41 5.43 -16.59
N GLY A 458 8.14 5.73 -16.28
CA GLY A 458 7.75 6.61 -15.18
C GLY A 458 7.60 8.08 -15.58
N LYS A 459 7.74 8.43 -16.87
CA LYS A 459 7.54 9.82 -17.35
C LYS A 459 6.13 10.38 -17.14
N MET A 460 5.13 9.52 -16.91
CA MET A 460 3.76 9.92 -16.55
C MET A 460 3.53 9.98 -15.04
N ALA A 461 4.50 9.58 -14.21
CA ALA A 461 4.36 9.54 -12.76
C ALA A 461 4.49 10.94 -12.14
N ASP A 462 3.82 11.16 -11.00
CA ASP A 462 3.95 12.42 -10.26
C ASP A 462 5.30 12.49 -9.55
N THR A 463 6.04 13.58 -9.75
CA THR A 463 7.39 13.79 -9.20
C THR A 463 7.53 15.12 -8.47
N ALA A 464 8.48 15.18 -7.53
CA ALA A 464 8.92 16.42 -6.89
C ALA A 464 10.42 16.37 -6.57
N ASP A 465 11.14 17.46 -6.82
CA ASP A 465 12.51 17.69 -6.36
C ASP A 465 12.48 18.16 -4.90
N LEU A 466 12.85 17.28 -3.96
CA LEU A 466 12.76 17.54 -2.52
C LEU A 466 14.14 17.52 -1.84
N VAL A 467 14.28 18.29 -0.76
CA VAL A 467 15.51 18.36 0.04
C VAL A 467 15.51 17.27 1.11
N VAL A 468 16.66 16.63 1.33
CA VAL A 468 16.87 15.71 2.45
C VAL A 468 17.01 16.51 3.75
N LEU A 469 16.03 16.42 4.67
CA LEU A 469 16.06 17.14 5.95
C LEU A 469 16.64 16.30 7.11
N GLY A 470 16.74 14.98 6.93
CA GLY A 470 17.27 14.05 7.93
C GLY A 470 17.11 12.58 7.51
N ALA A 471 17.56 11.65 8.34
CA ALA A 471 17.57 10.23 8.02
C ALA A 471 17.41 9.32 9.24
N TRP A 472 16.92 8.10 9.00
CA TRP A 472 16.93 6.99 9.95
C TRP A 472 17.94 5.92 9.52
N TYR A 473 18.45 5.21 10.51
CA TYR A 473 19.22 3.99 10.31
C TYR A 473 18.34 2.86 9.74
N GLY A 474 18.96 1.96 8.97
CA GLY A 474 18.28 0.80 8.41
C GLY A 474 18.07 -0.32 9.42
N SER A 475 17.58 -1.46 8.93
CA SER A 475 17.43 -2.68 9.73
C SER A 475 17.83 -3.93 8.94
N GLY A 476 18.19 -5.00 9.66
CA GLY A 476 18.86 -6.16 9.06
C GLY A 476 20.17 -5.73 8.39
N LYS A 477 20.34 -6.07 7.11
CA LYS A 477 21.55 -5.76 6.33
C LYS A 477 21.90 -4.28 6.20
N LYS A 478 21.03 -3.35 6.60
CA LYS A 478 21.28 -1.90 6.59
C LYS A 478 21.37 -1.27 8.00
N GLY A 479 21.57 -2.08 9.05
CA GLY A 479 21.96 -1.57 10.38
C GLY A 479 23.22 -0.70 10.29
N GLY A 480 23.32 0.34 11.13
CA GLY A 480 24.42 1.31 11.13
C GLY A 480 24.48 2.23 9.90
N THR A 481 23.71 1.95 8.85
CA THR A 481 23.69 2.72 7.60
C THR A 481 22.43 3.57 7.50
N LEU A 482 22.58 4.88 7.26
CA LEU A 482 21.45 5.75 6.92
C LEU A 482 20.82 5.28 5.61
N SER A 483 19.56 4.85 5.63
CA SER A 483 18.90 4.22 4.45
C SER A 483 17.41 4.52 4.32
N ILE A 484 16.88 5.38 5.19
CA ILE A 484 15.52 5.91 5.10
C ILE A 484 15.62 7.42 5.33
N PHE A 485 15.01 8.23 4.47
CA PHE A 485 15.27 9.67 4.42
C PHE A 485 13.96 10.46 4.59
N LEU A 486 14.05 11.56 5.34
CA LEU A 486 12.98 12.53 5.52
C LEU A 486 13.11 13.61 4.44
N MET A 487 12.17 13.64 3.51
CA MET A 487 12.14 14.59 2.40
C MET A 487 11.20 15.76 2.73
N GLY A 488 11.60 16.97 2.33
CA GLY A 488 10.81 18.17 2.57
C GLY A 488 11.05 19.30 1.58
N CYS A 489 10.30 20.37 1.80
CA CYS A 489 10.27 21.59 0.99
C CYS A 489 10.48 22.82 1.88
N TYR A 490 10.84 23.95 1.27
CA TYR A 490 10.84 25.24 1.97
C TYR A 490 9.46 25.89 1.89
N ASP A 491 9.08 26.62 2.94
CA ASP A 491 7.94 27.53 2.96
C ASP A 491 8.46 28.95 3.06
N ALA A 492 8.30 29.73 1.98
CA ALA A 492 8.75 31.11 1.92
C ALA A 492 7.95 32.06 2.83
N PHE A 493 6.66 31.76 3.08
CA PHE A 493 5.78 32.58 3.92
C PHE A 493 6.05 32.30 5.40
N GLY A 494 6.05 31.02 5.80
CA GLY A 494 6.42 30.60 7.15
C GLY A 494 7.91 30.75 7.47
N ARG A 495 8.76 30.90 6.45
CA ARG A 495 10.23 30.93 6.51
C ARG A 495 10.86 29.67 7.13
N LEU A 496 10.20 28.53 6.96
CA LEU A 496 10.51 27.25 7.63
C LEU A 496 10.60 26.09 6.64
N TRP A 497 11.34 25.05 7.00
CA TRP A 497 11.31 23.78 6.29
C TRP A 497 10.13 22.93 6.77
N LYS A 498 9.41 22.33 5.82
CA LYS A 498 8.24 21.48 6.06
C LYS A 498 8.48 20.07 5.50
N THR A 499 7.97 19.08 6.20
CA THR A 499 8.10 17.66 5.84
C THR A 499 7.03 17.25 4.82
N VAL A 500 7.43 16.50 3.80
CA VAL A 500 6.56 16.03 2.71
C VAL A 500 6.41 14.51 2.72
N THR A 501 7.52 13.75 2.79
CA THR A 501 7.44 12.28 2.75
C THR A 501 8.64 11.58 3.39
N LYS A 502 8.51 10.27 3.64
CA LYS A 502 9.56 9.39 4.15
C LYS A 502 9.88 8.32 3.10
N VAL A 503 11.09 8.37 2.52
CA VAL A 503 11.49 7.51 1.41
C VAL A 503 12.54 6.48 1.82
N HIS A 504 12.39 5.23 1.37
CA HIS A 504 13.26 4.09 1.75
C HIS A 504 13.68 3.22 0.55
N SER A 505 13.45 3.69 -0.68
CA SER A 505 13.69 2.91 -1.90
C SER A 505 14.08 3.82 -3.07
N GLY A 506 14.81 3.28 -4.04
CA GLY A 506 15.33 4.01 -5.20
C GLY A 506 16.84 3.89 -5.35
N LEU A 507 17.57 3.85 -4.23
CA LEU A 507 19.01 3.62 -4.21
C LEU A 507 19.34 2.12 -4.17
N ASP A 508 20.37 1.70 -4.90
CA ASP A 508 21.05 0.43 -4.67
C ASP A 508 21.97 0.49 -3.44
N ASP A 509 22.55 -0.65 -3.06
CA ASP A 509 23.32 -0.78 -1.82
C ASP A 509 24.68 -0.07 -1.86
N ALA A 510 25.29 0.12 -3.05
CA ALA A 510 26.53 0.86 -3.22
C ALA A 510 26.29 2.37 -3.13
N THR A 511 25.30 2.87 -3.88
CA THR A 511 24.86 4.27 -3.83
C THR A 511 24.39 4.66 -2.43
N ASN A 512 23.75 3.76 -1.70
CA ASN A 512 23.35 4.01 -0.31
C ASN A 512 24.58 4.14 0.63
N ALA A 513 25.71 3.49 0.35
CA ALA A 513 26.94 3.68 1.12
C ALA A 513 27.57 5.06 0.85
N GLU A 514 27.65 5.50 -0.41
CA GLU A 514 28.07 6.87 -0.77
C GLU A 514 27.21 7.94 -0.07
N VAL A 515 25.89 7.72 -0.08
CA VAL A 515 24.90 8.61 0.53
C VAL A 515 25.01 8.61 2.06
N HIS A 516 25.32 7.48 2.69
CA HIS A 516 25.60 7.44 4.12
C HIS A 516 26.86 8.23 4.48
N GLU A 517 27.97 7.99 3.78
CA GLU A 517 29.26 8.67 4.01
C GLU A 517 29.19 10.18 3.80
N SER A 518 28.41 10.65 2.81
CA SER A 518 28.23 12.08 2.57
C SER A 518 27.26 12.72 3.57
N LEU A 519 26.09 12.11 3.82
CA LEU A 519 25.09 12.69 4.72
C LEU A 519 25.52 12.69 6.18
N ILE A 520 26.19 11.66 6.69
CA ILE A 520 26.56 11.57 8.12
C ILE A 520 27.42 12.75 8.58
N LYS A 521 28.21 13.33 7.65
CA LYS A 521 29.04 14.52 7.88
C LYS A 521 28.20 15.80 7.97
N LEU A 522 27.14 15.89 7.16
CA LEU A 522 26.18 17.01 7.09
C LEU A 522 25.07 16.96 8.16
N THR A 523 24.85 15.81 8.80
CA THR A 523 23.80 15.61 9.81
C THR A 523 24.32 15.53 11.25
N GLU A 524 23.44 15.74 12.22
CA GLU A 524 23.66 15.59 13.67
C GLU A 524 22.51 14.82 14.34
N ARG A 525 22.72 14.38 15.59
CA ARG A 525 21.72 13.60 16.34
C ARG A 525 20.47 14.43 16.61
N ALA A 526 19.29 13.90 16.28
CA ALA A 526 18.03 14.57 16.55
C ALA A 526 17.48 14.23 17.95
N ASP A 527 16.79 15.19 18.57
CA ASP A 527 15.91 14.97 19.72
C ASP A 527 14.47 15.39 19.37
N ALA A 528 13.51 14.54 19.71
CA ALA A 528 12.09 14.82 19.52
C ALA A 528 11.52 15.84 20.53
N ASN A 529 12.31 16.31 21.49
CA ASN A 529 11.96 17.41 22.39
C ASN A 529 12.66 18.73 22.03
N ALA A 530 13.83 18.69 21.40
CA ALA A 530 14.57 19.84 20.90
C ALA A 530 14.66 19.84 19.36
N ILE A 531 13.51 19.98 18.68
CA ILE A 531 13.47 20.12 17.21
C ILE A 531 14.04 21.50 16.83
N PRO A 532 14.97 21.61 15.86
CA PRO A 532 15.55 22.88 15.45
C PRO A 532 14.51 23.90 14.96
N SER A 533 14.74 25.18 15.26
CA SER A 533 13.82 26.28 14.93
C SER A 533 13.58 26.50 13.44
N TRP A 534 14.41 25.93 12.56
CA TRP A 534 14.22 25.98 11.10
C TRP A 534 13.26 24.91 10.56
N LEU A 535 12.80 23.95 11.40
CA LEU A 535 12.04 22.77 10.98
C LEU A 535 10.67 22.66 11.66
N LEU A 536 9.60 22.68 10.86
CA LEU A 536 8.28 22.25 11.33
C LEU A 536 8.10 20.75 11.08
N CYS A 537 8.23 19.93 12.13
CA CYS A 537 8.09 18.46 12.05
C CYS A 537 7.26 17.88 13.21
N SER A 538 6.41 16.91 12.89
CA SER A 538 5.64 16.13 13.88
C SER A 538 6.56 15.25 14.72
N LYS A 539 6.40 15.20 16.06
CA LYS A 539 7.25 14.38 16.95
C LYS A 539 7.34 12.89 16.57
N SER A 540 6.34 12.34 15.88
CA SER A 540 6.30 10.97 15.36
C SER A 540 7.15 10.73 14.09
N LEU A 541 7.57 11.81 13.40
CA LEU A 541 8.36 11.81 12.18
C LEU A 541 9.78 12.36 12.36
N VAL A 542 10.19 12.66 13.60
CA VAL A 542 11.58 13.06 13.90
C VAL A 542 12.52 11.90 13.51
N PRO A 543 13.56 12.18 12.69
CA PRO A 543 14.53 11.17 12.27
C PRO A 543 15.54 10.83 13.36
N ASP A 544 16.41 9.86 13.13
CA ASP A 544 17.50 9.54 14.07
C ASP A 544 18.60 10.61 13.98
N VAL A 545 18.80 11.17 12.78
CA VAL A 545 19.67 12.35 12.52
C VAL A 545 18.98 13.41 11.66
N LEU A 546 19.21 14.68 11.95
CA LEU A 546 18.73 15.86 11.21
C LEU A 546 19.89 16.58 10.50
N ALA A 547 19.59 17.38 9.48
CA ALA A 547 20.55 18.27 8.83
C ALA A 547 21.10 19.32 9.81
N LYS A 548 22.42 19.57 9.80
CA LYS A 548 23.02 20.72 10.51
C LYS A 548 22.66 22.05 9.85
N ASP A 549 22.61 22.03 8.52
CA ASP A 549 22.22 23.16 7.68
C ASP A 549 21.44 22.62 6.47
N PRO A 550 20.11 22.82 6.40
CA PRO A 550 19.29 22.33 5.29
C PRO A 550 19.68 22.96 3.93
N MET A 551 20.34 24.12 3.91
CA MET A 551 20.80 24.76 2.67
C MET A 551 21.95 24.00 2.00
N LYS A 552 22.69 23.17 2.76
CA LYS A 552 23.80 22.33 2.28
C LYS A 552 23.38 20.89 1.95
N MET A 553 22.11 20.54 2.16
CA MET A 553 21.61 19.18 1.94
C MET A 553 21.29 18.92 0.46
N PRO A 554 21.44 17.68 -0.04
CA PRO A 554 21.17 17.37 -1.43
C PRO A 554 19.67 17.40 -1.76
N VAL A 555 19.38 17.78 -3.00
CA VAL A 555 18.04 17.67 -3.61
C VAL A 555 17.94 16.34 -4.35
N TRP A 556 16.85 15.61 -4.16
CA TRP A 556 16.56 14.38 -4.90
C TRP A 556 15.18 14.45 -5.56
N GLU A 557 15.09 13.93 -6.79
CA GLU A 557 13.83 13.70 -7.48
C GLU A 557 13.13 12.50 -6.82
N ILE A 558 11.94 12.74 -6.27
CA ILE A 558 11.10 11.74 -5.62
C ILE A 558 9.85 11.50 -6.48
N THR A 559 9.67 10.26 -6.94
CA THR A 559 8.48 9.84 -7.70
C THR A 559 7.49 9.09 -6.79
N GLY A 560 6.21 9.38 -6.95
CA GLY A 560 5.10 8.67 -6.32
C GLY A 560 4.23 7.89 -7.30
N ALA A 561 3.20 7.24 -6.76
CA ALA A 561 2.04 6.81 -7.55
C ALA A 561 1.00 7.94 -7.70
N GLU A 562 0.93 8.84 -6.72
CA GLU A 562 0.05 10.01 -6.61
C GLU A 562 0.54 10.91 -5.46
N PHE A 563 0.13 12.18 -5.44
CA PHE A 563 0.14 13.02 -4.25
C PHE A 563 -1.13 12.78 -3.40
N THR A 564 -1.03 12.96 -2.09
CA THR A 564 -2.08 12.63 -1.10
C THR A 564 -2.10 13.65 0.03
N LYS A 565 -3.20 13.70 0.81
CA LYS A 565 -3.23 14.41 2.10
C LYS A 565 -2.98 13.46 3.28
N SER A 566 -2.17 13.90 4.24
CA SER A 566 -1.69 13.15 5.41
C SER A 566 -1.47 14.08 6.59
N ASP A 567 -2.18 13.86 7.69
CA ASP A 567 -2.14 14.68 8.91
C ASP A 567 -0.79 14.61 9.65
N ALA A 568 0.08 13.67 9.26
CA ALA A 568 1.41 13.52 9.83
C ALA A 568 2.43 14.52 9.23
N HIS A 569 2.24 14.95 7.99
CA HIS A 569 3.19 15.76 7.23
C HIS A 569 2.81 17.24 7.23
N THR A 570 3.82 18.10 7.31
CA THR A 570 3.66 19.52 7.67
C THR A 570 3.60 20.47 6.48
N ALA A 571 3.90 19.98 5.27
CA ALA A 571 3.77 20.69 4.00
C ALA A 571 2.30 20.83 3.55
N SER A 572 1.51 21.61 4.29
CA SER A 572 0.05 21.76 4.07
C SER A 572 -0.70 20.41 4.01
N GLY A 573 -0.22 19.43 4.77
CA GLY A 573 -0.69 18.05 4.76
C GLY A 573 -0.35 17.26 3.49
N ILE A 574 0.41 17.78 2.53
CA ILE A 574 0.76 17.08 1.28
C ILE A 574 1.81 15.99 1.56
N SER A 575 1.60 14.81 0.98
CA SER A 575 2.55 13.71 0.99
C SER A 575 2.50 12.86 -0.28
N ILE A 576 3.56 12.12 -0.55
CA ILE A 576 3.74 11.30 -1.77
C ILE A 576 3.46 9.83 -1.43
N ARG A 577 2.56 9.17 -2.18
CA ARG A 577 2.21 7.75 -1.97
C ARG A 577 3.19 6.83 -2.72
N PHE A 578 3.70 5.82 -2.01
CA PHE A 578 4.75 4.89 -2.48
C PHE A 578 6.02 5.60 -3.03
N PRO A 579 6.63 6.51 -2.25
CA PRO A 579 7.74 7.35 -2.71
C PRO A 579 8.98 6.52 -3.06
N ARG A 580 9.69 6.92 -4.11
CA ARG A 580 10.97 6.35 -4.57
C ARG A 580 11.91 7.49 -4.96
N ILE A 581 13.19 7.37 -4.63
CA ILE A 581 14.23 8.22 -5.21
C ILE A 581 14.47 7.77 -6.65
N THR A 582 14.31 8.65 -7.64
CA THR A 582 14.57 8.35 -9.05
C THR A 582 15.85 9.00 -9.57
N ARG A 583 16.21 10.20 -9.08
CA ARG A 583 17.46 10.88 -9.45
C ARG A 583 18.04 11.65 -8.27
N ARG A 584 19.36 11.56 -8.09
CA ARG A 584 20.10 12.52 -7.26
C ARG A 584 20.29 13.79 -8.10
N ARG A 585 19.76 14.95 -7.67
CA ARG A 585 19.83 16.21 -8.42
C ARG A 585 21.07 17.01 -8.02
N SER A 586 22.24 16.58 -8.51
CA SER A 586 23.49 17.35 -8.37
C SER A 586 23.48 18.67 -9.16
N ASP A 587 22.49 18.84 -10.03
CA ASP A 587 22.17 20.03 -10.81
C ASP A 587 21.29 21.06 -10.07
N LYS A 588 20.86 20.78 -8.84
CA LYS A 588 20.01 21.68 -8.03
C LYS A 588 20.54 21.88 -6.61
N SER A 589 20.56 23.14 -6.16
CA SER A 589 20.72 23.49 -4.74
C SER A 589 19.39 23.41 -3.99
N ALA A 590 19.44 23.44 -2.66
CA ALA A 590 18.25 23.48 -1.80
C ALA A 590 17.30 24.68 -2.06
N LYS A 591 17.75 25.73 -2.77
CA LYS A 591 16.91 26.86 -3.21
C LYS A 591 16.10 26.58 -4.48
N GLU A 592 16.48 25.55 -5.24
CA GLU A 592 15.89 25.19 -6.55
C GLU A 592 15.07 23.88 -6.48
N ALA A 593 14.99 23.28 -5.29
CA ALA A 593 13.98 22.28 -4.95
C ALA A 593 12.57 22.89 -5.03
N ASN A 594 11.53 22.05 -5.10
CA ASN A 594 10.16 22.55 -5.04
C ASN A 594 9.86 23.12 -3.63
N ASP A 595 9.29 24.32 -3.60
CA ASP A 595 8.78 24.95 -2.39
C ASP A 595 7.33 24.50 -2.10
N LEU A 596 6.74 25.04 -1.04
CA LEU A 596 5.38 24.70 -0.63
C LEU A 596 4.33 25.08 -1.69
N ALA A 597 4.44 26.26 -2.29
CA ALA A 597 3.47 26.75 -3.27
C ALA A 597 3.48 25.88 -4.53
N HIS A 598 4.67 25.58 -5.06
CA HIS A 598 4.81 24.69 -6.21
C HIS A 598 4.32 23.27 -5.93
N LEU A 599 4.43 22.77 -4.68
CA LEU A 599 3.84 21.49 -4.29
C LEU A 599 2.30 21.54 -4.18
N GLU A 600 1.72 22.68 -3.83
CA GLU A 600 0.27 22.90 -3.85
C GLU A 600 -0.27 22.95 -5.30
N ASP A 601 0.45 23.64 -6.21
CA ASP A 601 0.16 23.63 -7.65
C ASP A 601 0.25 22.21 -8.24
N LEU A 602 1.33 21.47 -7.98
CA LEU A 602 1.49 20.08 -8.42
C LEU A 602 0.40 19.16 -7.86
N PHE A 603 -0.02 19.36 -6.60
CA PHE A 603 -1.10 18.60 -5.99
C PHE A 603 -2.43 18.82 -6.71
N GLU A 604 -2.80 20.06 -7.07
CA GLU A 604 -4.06 20.33 -7.77
C GLU A 604 -4.01 19.97 -9.25
N ALA A 605 -2.87 20.17 -9.91
CA ALA A 605 -2.62 19.70 -11.28
C ALA A 605 -2.73 18.17 -11.38
N SER A 606 -2.24 17.42 -10.39
CA SER A 606 -2.26 15.94 -10.40
C SER A 606 -3.66 15.32 -10.40
N LYS A 607 -4.69 16.05 -9.92
CA LYS A 607 -6.10 15.62 -9.93
C LYS A 607 -6.84 15.96 -11.23
N SER A 608 -6.38 16.98 -11.95
CA SER A 608 -7.13 17.64 -13.02
C SER A 608 -6.56 17.31 -14.40
N ASN A 609 -5.23 17.29 -14.54
CA ASN A 609 -4.53 17.21 -15.82
C ASN A 609 -3.73 15.92 -15.97
N VAL A 610 -4.43 14.78 -16.09
CA VAL A 610 -3.80 13.52 -16.53
C VAL A 610 -3.55 13.57 -18.04
N ASN A 611 -2.34 13.96 -18.45
CA ASN A 611 -1.92 13.89 -19.85
C ASN A 611 -1.83 12.42 -20.29
N VAL A 612 -2.78 11.97 -21.12
CA VAL A 612 -2.81 10.62 -21.72
C VAL A 612 -2.32 10.61 -23.17
N ASP A 613 -1.96 11.75 -23.75
CA ASP A 613 -1.69 11.86 -25.19
C ASP A 613 -0.52 10.97 -25.62
N LEU A 614 0.45 10.76 -24.73
CA LEU A 614 1.57 9.82 -24.92
C LEU A 614 1.11 8.36 -25.15
N LEU A 615 -0.02 7.93 -24.57
CA LEU A 615 -0.60 6.60 -24.80
C LEU A 615 -1.19 6.49 -26.21
N LEU A 616 -1.84 7.55 -26.69
CA LEU A 616 -2.57 7.53 -27.96
C LEU A 616 -1.64 7.81 -29.15
N ALA A 617 -0.70 8.76 -29.02
CA ALA A 617 0.22 9.17 -30.07
C ALA A 617 1.15 8.05 -30.57
N ASN A 618 1.50 7.09 -29.69
CA ASN A 618 2.30 5.94 -30.07
C ASN A 618 1.50 4.87 -30.85
N CYS A 619 0.18 4.80 -30.68
CA CYS A 619 -0.66 3.91 -31.49
C CYS A 619 -0.87 4.41 -32.94
N SER A 620 -0.62 5.69 -33.23
CA SER A 620 -0.88 6.32 -34.53
C SER A 620 0.14 5.99 -35.64
N LYS A 621 1.13 5.12 -35.38
CA LYS A 621 2.24 4.84 -36.33
C LYS A 621 2.23 3.42 -36.93
N ASP A 622 1.54 2.48 -36.31
CA ASP A 622 1.61 1.05 -36.65
C ASP A 622 0.30 0.49 -37.24
N GLU A 623 -0.23 1.13 -38.29
CA GLU A 623 -1.26 0.52 -39.16
C GLU A 623 -0.62 -0.08 -40.43
N LYS A 624 0.10 -1.20 -40.25
CA LYS A 624 0.26 -2.21 -41.30
C LYS A 624 -0.57 -3.44 -40.96
N VAL A 625 -1.74 -3.53 -41.59
CA VAL A 625 -2.64 -4.68 -41.46
C VAL A 625 -1.94 -5.95 -41.94
N LEU A 626 -1.90 -6.97 -41.08
CA LEU A 626 -1.50 -8.33 -41.43
C LEU A 626 -2.66 -8.99 -42.20
N ASP A 627 -2.57 -9.01 -43.52
CA ASP A 627 -3.36 -9.92 -44.36
C ASP A 627 -2.48 -11.10 -44.83
N SER A 628 -3.07 -12.26 -45.07
CA SER A 628 -2.37 -13.55 -45.07
C SER A 628 -2.60 -14.39 -46.33
N LYS A 629 -1.62 -14.37 -47.24
CA LYS A 629 -1.22 -15.33 -48.31
C LYS A 629 0.00 -14.67 -49.03
N THR A 630 1.00 -15.38 -49.57
CA THR A 630 1.10 -16.79 -50.01
C THR A 630 2.47 -17.40 -49.57
N THR A 631 2.73 -18.66 -49.91
CA THR A 631 3.92 -19.45 -49.53
C THR A 631 5.25 -18.95 -50.11
N PRO A 632 6.39 -19.18 -49.41
CA PRO A 632 7.73 -18.87 -49.92
C PRO A 632 8.37 -20.06 -50.66
N GLU A 633 8.99 -19.80 -51.81
CA GLU A 633 10.02 -20.68 -52.37
C GLU A 633 11.42 -20.22 -51.96
N LYS A 634 12.41 -21.12 -52.13
CA LYS A 634 13.78 -20.93 -51.66
C LYS A 634 14.65 -20.43 -52.80
N GLU A 635 15.64 -19.59 -52.47
CA GLU A 635 17.03 -20.05 -52.65
C GLU A 635 18.02 -19.32 -51.73
N LYS A 636 19.24 -19.84 -51.62
CA LYS A 636 20.25 -19.38 -50.65
C LYS A 636 21.65 -19.84 -51.07
N LYS A 637 22.66 -18.97 -50.85
CA LYS A 637 24.10 -19.01 -51.25
C LYS A 637 24.39 -18.07 -52.45
N LEU A 638 25.55 -17.40 -52.55
CA LEU A 638 26.72 -17.31 -51.65
C LEU A 638 27.41 -15.92 -51.76
N ASN A 639 28.33 -15.62 -50.84
CA ASN A 639 29.08 -14.35 -50.78
C ASN A 639 30.23 -14.31 -51.83
N GLY A 640 30.68 -13.12 -52.28
CA GLY A 640 31.87 -13.05 -53.15
C GLY A 640 32.35 -11.70 -53.73
N THR A 641 32.54 -10.66 -52.91
CA THR A 641 33.49 -9.51 -53.15
C THR A 641 33.62 -8.82 -54.54
N GLN A 642 33.16 -7.56 -54.59
CA GLN A 642 33.75 -6.38 -55.27
C GLN A 642 34.67 -6.52 -56.51
N LYS A 643 34.31 -5.85 -57.61
CA LYS A 643 35.25 -4.95 -58.32
C LYS A 643 34.55 -3.79 -59.07
N LYS A 644 35.36 -2.78 -59.42
CA LYS A 644 35.01 -1.40 -59.84
C LYS A 644 34.45 -1.26 -61.28
N LEU A 645 33.88 -0.05 -61.52
CA LEU A 645 33.85 0.77 -62.75
C LEU A 645 32.61 0.78 -63.69
N LYS A 646 31.87 1.88 -63.54
CA LYS A 646 31.03 2.69 -64.46
C LYS A 646 31.04 2.43 -65.99
N ARG A 647 29.85 2.76 -66.57
CA ARG A 647 29.56 3.24 -67.96
C ARG A 647 29.60 2.15 -69.06
N SER A 648 28.78 2.21 -70.12
CA SER A 648 27.88 3.30 -70.63
C SER A 648 26.71 2.80 -71.52
N ASN A 649 25.60 3.55 -71.52
CA ASN A 649 24.61 3.73 -72.62
C ASN A 649 23.76 2.49 -73.04
N THR A 650 22.61 2.58 -73.74
CA THR A 650 21.91 3.70 -74.43
C THR A 650 20.37 3.48 -74.54
N THR A 651 19.57 4.55 -74.40
CA THR A 651 18.25 4.90 -75.05
C THR A 651 17.09 3.89 -75.26
N GLY A 652 15.85 4.39 -75.08
CA GLY A 652 14.57 3.87 -75.59
C GLY A 652 13.50 3.74 -74.49
N SER A 653 12.59 4.71 -74.28
CA SER A 653 11.36 5.05 -75.04
C SER A 653 10.20 4.05 -74.79
N ASP A 654 9.19 4.36 -73.96
CA ASP A 654 7.90 5.03 -74.32
C ASP A 654 6.81 3.94 -74.59
N ASP A 655 5.48 4.09 -74.41
CA ASP A 655 4.63 5.22 -73.98
C ASP A 655 3.24 4.74 -73.44
N GLU A 656 2.54 5.63 -72.70
CA GLU A 656 1.07 5.79 -72.41
C GLU A 656 0.11 4.54 -72.24
N ASP A 657 -1.22 4.60 -71.98
CA ASP A 657 -2.19 5.68 -71.65
C ASP A 657 -3.37 5.11 -70.79
N GLY A 658 -4.29 5.97 -70.32
CA GLY A 658 -5.73 5.64 -70.30
C GLY A 658 -6.51 5.71 -68.97
N ALA A 659 -7.44 6.68 -68.85
CA ALA A 659 -8.56 6.72 -67.90
C ALA A 659 -9.91 6.72 -68.71
N PRO A 660 -11.13 7.16 -68.26
CA PRO A 660 -11.63 7.53 -66.92
C PRO A 660 -13.11 7.13 -66.56
N VAL A 661 -13.39 6.82 -65.28
CA VAL A 661 -14.58 7.33 -64.50
C VAL A 661 -15.99 6.77 -64.96
N PRO A 662 -17.17 7.14 -64.39
CA PRO A 662 -17.83 6.59 -63.17
C PRO A 662 -19.24 5.94 -63.34
N SER A 663 -19.83 5.40 -62.26
CA SER A 663 -21.31 5.42 -62.05
C SER A 663 -21.71 5.39 -60.56
N LYS A 664 -23.03 5.43 -60.24
CA LYS A 664 -23.58 5.75 -58.89
C LYS A 664 -24.70 4.79 -58.42
N ARG A 665 -24.94 4.85 -57.09
CA ARG A 665 -26.24 4.81 -56.34
C ARG A 665 -26.76 3.52 -55.67
N LYS A 666 -27.11 3.75 -54.39
CA LYS A 666 -28.34 3.40 -53.63
C LYS A 666 -28.34 2.22 -52.65
N GLU A 667 -29.17 2.43 -51.63
CA GLU A 667 -29.32 1.64 -50.41
C GLU A 667 -30.52 0.68 -50.48
N SER A 668 -30.57 -0.29 -49.58
CA SER A 668 -31.83 -0.85 -49.07
C SER A 668 -31.73 -1.14 -47.56
N LYS A 669 -32.83 -0.93 -46.82
CA LYS A 669 -32.91 -1.17 -45.38
C LYS A 669 -33.61 -2.50 -45.10
N ALA A 670 -33.16 -3.21 -44.08
CA ALA A 670 -33.94 -4.23 -43.39
C ALA A 670 -33.73 -4.08 -41.87
N ILE A 671 -34.83 -4.10 -41.10
CA ILE A 671 -34.81 -3.95 -39.64
C ILE A 671 -35.29 -5.27 -39.02
N ARG A 672 -34.60 -5.75 -37.99
CA ARG A 672 -35.12 -6.82 -37.11
C ARG A 672 -34.77 -6.51 -35.67
N SER A 673 -35.76 -6.58 -34.79
CA SER A 673 -35.70 -6.12 -33.40
C SER A 673 -35.07 -7.15 -32.46
N LEU A 674 -34.31 -6.67 -31.47
CA LEU A 674 -33.89 -7.42 -30.29
C LEU A 674 -34.23 -6.64 -29.01
N SER A 675 -34.40 -7.36 -27.90
CA SER A 675 -34.83 -6.86 -26.60
C SER A 675 -33.77 -5.98 -25.89
N PRO A 676 -34.18 -5.09 -24.97
CA PRO A 676 -33.27 -4.13 -24.34
C PRO A 676 -32.21 -4.82 -23.47
N SER A 677 -30.94 -4.53 -23.76
CA SER A 677 -29.77 -5.11 -23.11
C SER A 677 -29.34 -4.38 -21.82
N GLN A 678 -28.45 -5.03 -21.07
CA GLN A 678 -27.84 -4.49 -19.86
C GLN A 678 -27.10 -3.16 -20.16
N LYS A 679 -27.29 -2.14 -19.31
CA LYS A 679 -26.58 -0.86 -19.41
C LYS A 679 -25.14 -1.00 -18.92
N GLY A 680 -24.19 -1.08 -19.85
CA GLY A 680 -22.76 -1.05 -19.55
C GLY A 680 -22.15 0.36 -19.59
N LEU A 681 -21.15 0.59 -18.73
CA LEU A 681 -20.19 1.71 -18.65
C LEU A 681 -20.73 3.16 -18.52
N LYS A 682 -21.83 3.53 -19.18
CA LYS A 682 -22.26 4.94 -19.35
C LYS A 682 -22.81 5.62 -18.10
N ASP A 683 -23.08 4.88 -17.03
CA ASP A 683 -23.70 5.43 -15.82
C ASP A 683 -22.68 5.96 -14.79
N PHE A 684 -21.39 5.60 -14.89
CA PHE A 684 -20.32 6.15 -14.03
C PHE A 684 -19.69 7.46 -14.54
N PHE A 685 -19.81 7.77 -15.84
CA PHE A 685 -19.14 8.92 -16.48
C PHE A 685 -20.07 10.13 -16.71
N LYS A 686 -21.13 10.29 -15.90
CA LYS A 686 -22.08 11.40 -16.04
C LYS A 686 -21.67 12.61 -15.22
N PRO A 687 -21.47 13.79 -15.82
CA PRO A 687 -21.32 15.04 -15.08
C PRO A 687 -22.57 15.32 -14.24
N SER A 688 -22.40 15.74 -13.00
CA SER A 688 -23.48 16.22 -12.14
C SER A 688 -24.05 17.53 -12.70
N LYS A 689 -25.34 17.53 -13.04
CA LYS A 689 -26.06 18.77 -13.36
C LYS A 689 -26.38 19.53 -12.08
N GLU A 690 -26.05 20.82 -12.06
CA GLU A 690 -26.54 21.73 -11.04
C GLU A 690 -28.08 21.83 -11.10
N LEU A 691 -28.72 21.82 -9.94
CA LEU A 691 -30.16 22.01 -9.78
C LEU A 691 -30.41 23.27 -8.97
N LYS A 692 -30.88 24.33 -9.65
CA LYS A 692 -31.32 25.57 -9.00
C LYS A 692 -32.57 25.28 -8.17
N SER A 693 -32.54 25.64 -6.89
CA SER A 693 -33.67 25.50 -5.98
C SER A 693 -34.74 26.55 -6.27
N VAL A 694 -35.94 26.11 -6.67
CA VAL A 694 -37.13 26.95 -6.78
C VAL A 694 -38.05 26.61 -5.62
N VAL A 695 -38.19 27.54 -4.67
CA VAL A 695 -39.09 27.40 -3.52
C VAL A 695 -40.43 28.05 -3.85
N LYS A 696 -41.50 27.24 -3.90
CA LYS A 696 -42.87 27.72 -3.82
C LYS A 696 -43.41 27.57 -2.40
N LYS A 697 -44.09 28.60 -1.89
CA LYS A 697 -44.94 28.55 -0.70
C LYS A 697 -46.06 29.60 -0.82
N GLU A 698 -47.29 29.16 -0.65
CA GLU A 698 -48.52 29.94 -0.54
C GLU A 698 -49.51 29.16 0.35
N PRO A 699 -50.50 29.80 0.99
CA PRO A 699 -50.56 31.18 1.47
C PRO A 699 -50.75 31.23 3.01
N LYS A 700 -51.22 32.37 3.54
CA LYS A 700 -51.38 32.65 4.97
C LYS A 700 -52.85 32.63 5.42
N GLU A 701 -53.02 32.65 6.75
CA GLU A 701 -54.07 33.39 7.46
C GLU A 701 -53.37 34.44 8.37
N GLU A 702 -54.00 35.59 8.63
CA GLU A 702 -53.43 36.78 9.32
C GLU A 702 -54.57 37.59 10.01
N GLU A 703 -54.35 38.62 10.84
CA GLU A 703 -53.14 39.45 11.14
C GLU A 703 -52.81 39.38 12.67
N SER A 704 -52.13 40.26 13.42
CA SER A 704 -51.60 41.65 13.31
C SER A 704 -50.43 41.84 14.32
N VAL A 705 -49.67 42.95 14.40
CA VAL A 705 -49.72 44.29 13.77
C VAL A 705 -48.31 44.74 13.31
N THR A 706 -48.15 45.96 12.80
CA THR A 706 -46.91 46.47 12.17
C THR A 706 -46.06 47.44 13.01
N GLN A 707 -44.73 47.30 12.91
CA GLN A 707 -43.78 48.40 12.64
C GLN A 707 -42.49 47.82 12.00
N SER A 708 -41.66 48.66 11.38
CA SER A 708 -41.01 48.31 10.10
C SER A 708 -39.48 48.23 10.05
N THR A 709 -39.00 47.12 9.49
CA THR A 709 -37.86 46.99 8.53
C THR A 709 -36.47 47.59 8.85
N SER A 710 -35.49 46.73 9.07
CA SER A 710 -34.43 46.46 8.07
C SER A 710 -33.86 45.04 8.22
N SER A 711 -33.24 44.48 7.18
CA SER A 711 -32.63 43.14 7.21
C SER A 711 -31.16 43.22 6.80
N GLU A 712 -30.34 43.76 7.68
CA GLU A 712 -28.92 44.02 7.45
C GLU A 712 -28.05 42.77 7.68
N GLY A 713 -26.99 42.61 6.88
CA GLY A 713 -26.28 41.33 6.73
C GLY A 713 -25.32 41.03 7.89
N LYS A 714 -25.38 39.82 8.45
CA LYS A 714 -24.56 39.31 9.58
C LYS A 714 -23.04 39.17 9.32
N LEU A 715 -22.45 40.01 8.47
CA LEU A 715 -21.07 39.89 7.98
C LEU A 715 -20.03 39.83 9.10
N PHE A 716 -20.19 40.55 10.21
CA PHE A 716 -19.25 40.60 11.34
C PHE A 716 -19.77 39.93 12.62
N GLU A 717 -20.82 39.12 12.52
CA GLU A 717 -21.36 38.39 13.68
C GLU A 717 -20.27 37.62 14.45
N GLY A 718 -20.29 37.79 15.77
CA GLY A 718 -19.37 37.18 16.73
C GLY A 718 -18.07 37.94 17.00
N LEU A 719 -17.76 39.02 16.28
CA LEU A 719 -16.50 39.77 16.42
C LEU A 719 -16.64 41.02 17.29
N VAL A 720 -15.70 41.23 18.21
CA VAL A 720 -15.57 42.48 18.99
C VAL A 720 -14.41 43.33 18.45
N ALA A 721 -14.66 44.59 18.13
CA ALA A 721 -13.66 45.51 17.56
C ALA A 721 -13.43 46.75 18.44
N HIS A 722 -12.17 47.19 18.51
CA HIS A 722 -11.77 48.50 19.04
C HIS A 722 -11.26 49.38 17.89
N PHE A 723 -11.54 50.68 17.95
CA PHE A 723 -11.13 51.64 16.91
C PHE A 723 -10.13 52.61 17.52
N ALA A 724 -8.89 52.58 17.03
CA ALA A 724 -7.78 53.31 17.62
C ALA A 724 -7.75 54.79 17.18
N MET A 725 -8.63 55.59 17.78
CA MET A 725 -8.62 57.06 17.82
C MET A 725 -8.70 57.80 16.47
N GLU A 726 -9.93 58.00 15.97
CA GLU A 726 -10.22 59.08 15.02
C GLU A 726 -11.66 59.59 15.20
N LYS A 727 -11.94 60.86 14.87
CA LYS A 727 -13.29 61.45 15.04
C LYS A 727 -14.28 60.99 13.97
N ASP A 728 -13.79 60.63 12.78
CA ASP A 728 -14.64 60.22 11.65
C ASP A 728 -14.97 58.71 11.64
N SER A 729 -14.42 57.93 12.57
CA SER A 729 -14.67 56.48 12.67
C SER A 729 -16.15 56.12 12.96
N SER A 730 -16.96 57.06 13.46
CA SER A 730 -18.34 56.81 13.90
C SER A 730 -19.22 56.14 12.83
N LYS A 731 -19.08 56.52 11.55
CA LYS A 731 -19.85 55.92 10.44
C LYS A 731 -19.47 54.45 10.22
N LEU A 732 -18.18 54.14 10.27
CA LEU A 732 -17.67 52.76 10.11
C LEU A 732 -17.97 51.89 11.34
N MET A 733 -17.96 52.47 12.54
CA MET A 733 -18.41 51.80 13.77
C MET A 733 -19.91 51.44 13.71
N GLN A 734 -20.74 52.35 13.18
CA GLN A 734 -22.15 52.08 12.93
C GLN A 734 -22.33 50.97 11.90
N GLN A 735 -21.66 51.05 10.74
CA GLN A 735 -21.76 50.03 9.69
C GLN A 735 -21.25 48.65 10.15
N PHE A 736 -20.18 48.58 10.94
CA PHE A 736 -19.69 47.32 11.55
C PHE A 736 -20.72 46.71 12.51
N SER A 737 -21.40 47.56 13.30
CA SER A 737 -22.42 47.14 14.27
C SER A 737 -23.72 46.70 13.59
N GLN A 738 -24.16 47.43 12.56
CA GLN A 738 -25.27 47.07 11.67
C GLN A 738 -25.08 45.68 11.06
N HIS A 739 -23.85 45.36 10.65
CA HIS A 739 -23.50 44.05 10.11
C HIS A 739 -23.19 42.98 11.18
N GLY A 740 -23.63 43.18 12.43
CA GLY A 740 -23.59 42.19 13.51
C GLY A 740 -22.31 42.15 14.35
N GLY A 741 -21.34 43.03 14.09
CA GLY A 741 -20.17 43.21 14.94
C GLY A 741 -20.49 43.96 16.24
N ARG A 742 -19.54 44.00 17.19
CA ARG A 742 -19.66 44.78 18.43
C ARG A 742 -18.48 45.70 18.64
N CYS A 743 -18.71 47.00 18.80
CA CYS A 743 -17.66 47.94 19.20
C CYS A 743 -17.38 47.88 20.72
N THR A 744 -16.13 48.05 21.13
CA THR A 744 -15.75 48.17 22.55
C THR A 744 -14.72 49.27 22.79
N THR A 745 -14.82 49.93 23.94
CA THR A 745 -13.78 50.83 24.47
C THR A 745 -12.73 50.09 25.30
N GLU A 746 -13.02 48.85 25.74
CA GLU A 746 -12.07 48.03 26.50
C GLU A 746 -11.14 47.26 25.56
N THR A 747 -9.89 47.74 25.41
CA THR A 747 -8.83 47.09 24.62
C THR A 747 -8.65 45.59 24.94
N ARG A 748 -8.88 45.19 26.20
CA ARG A 748 -8.78 43.79 26.68
C ARG A 748 -10.02 42.93 26.39
N LYS A 749 -11.03 43.45 25.71
CA LYS A 749 -12.21 42.70 25.21
C LYS A 749 -12.28 42.66 23.67
N ALA A 750 -11.37 43.32 22.97
CA ALA A 750 -11.32 43.31 21.51
C ALA A 750 -10.69 42.02 20.95
N ASP A 751 -11.25 41.54 19.83
CA ASP A 751 -10.67 40.55 18.94
C ASP A 751 -9.95 41.22 17.76
N LEU A 752 -10.47 42.36 17.30
CA LEU A 752 -9.92 43.20 16.23
C LEU A 752 -9.59 44.61 16.74
N VAL A 753 -8.51 45.22 16.26
CA VAL A 753 -8.22 46.65 16.44
C VAL A 753 -7.99 47.29 15.08
N PHE A 754 -8.75 48.33 14.76
CA PHE A 754 -8.59 49.09 13.52
C PHE A 754 -7.77 50.36 13.73
N TYR A 755 -6.82 50.59 12.82
CA TYR A 755 -5.95 51.76 12.77
C TYR A 755 -6.12 52.50 11.44
N THR A 756 -6.19 53.83 11.49
CA THR A 756 -6.07 54.66 10.28
C THR A 756 -4.59 54.84 9.91
N SER A 757 -4.24 54.44 8.68
CA SER A 757 -3.04 54.85 7.93
C SER A 757 -1.73 55.10 8.71
N THR A 758 -1.32 54.14 9.55
CA THR A 758 -0.04 54.21 10.27
C THR A 758 1.15 53.98 9.33
N ASN A 759 1.74 55.06 8.82
CA ASN A 759 3.01 55.02 8.07
C ASN A 759 4.22 54.66 8.96
N GLU A 760 4.06 54.69 10.29
CA GLU A 760 5.06 54.20 11.24
C GLU A 760 4.65 52.83 11.82
N PRO A 761 5.57 51.85 11.88
CA PRO A 761 5.27 50.52 12.42
C PRO A 761 5.13 50.55 13.95
N LEU A 762 4.10 49.88 14.46
CA LEU A 762 3.71 49.91 15.88
C LEU A 762 4.63 49.06 16.76
N ASP A 763 4.94 49.58 17.96
CA ASP A 763 5.75 48.91 18.98
C ASP A 763 4.99 47.71 19.59
N LEU A 764 5.51 46.50 19.35
CA LEU A 764 4.89 45.25 19.80
C LEU A 764 4.92 45.07 21.33
N GLU A 765 5.90 45.62 22.05
CA GLU A 765 5.98 45.49 23.51
C GLU A 765 4.93 46.37 24.19
N LYS A 766 4.76 47.62 23.73
CA LYS A 766 3.70 48.52 24.21
C LYS A 766 2.32 47.93 23.98
N LEU A 767 2.03 47.44 22.77
CA LEU A 767 0.72 46.84 22.43
C LEU A 767 0.38 45.62 23.30
N ARG A 768 1.36 44.77 23.64
CA ARG A 768 1.18 43.57 24.49
C ARG A 768 0.72 43.89 25.92
N THR A 769 0.87 45.12 26.41
CA THR A 769 0.34 45.53 27.72
C THR A 769 -1.15 45.87 27.67
N LEU A 770 -1.63 46.33 26.50
CA LEU A 770 -2.98 46.88 26.29
C LEU A 770 -3.97 45.85 25.75
N TYR A 771 -3.54 44.96 24.86
CA TYR A 771 -4.39 44.05 24.08
C TYR A 771 -4.14 42.56 24.39
N ARG A 772 -5.06 41.68 24.00
CA ARG A 772 -4.87 40.21 24.11
C ARG A 772 -3.86 39.72 23.06
N ARG A 773 -3.12 38.66 23.37
CA ARG A 773 -2.20 37.99 22.39
C ARG A 773 -2.91 37.41 21.15
N SER A 774 -4.22 37.22 21.22
CA SER A 774 -5.07 36.75 20.10
C SER A 774 -5.69 37.89 19.28
N CYS A 775 -5.47 39.15 19.69
CA CYS A 775 -6.06 40.32 19.06
C CYS A 775 -5.36 40.61 17.73
N GLN A 776 -6.13 40.93 16.68
CA GLN A 776 -5.61 41.23 15.35
C GLN A 776 -5.56 42.74 15.14
N HIS A 777 -4.41 43.25 14.69
CA HIS A 777 -4.17 44.67 14.45
C HIS A 777 -4.25 44.92 12.94
N LEU A 778 -5.28 45.64 12.48
CA LEU A 778 -5.67 45.77 11.07
C LEU A 778 -5.73 47.24 10.65
N ASN A 779 -5.37 47.52 9.40
CA ASN A 779 -5.66 48.80 8.77
C ASN A 779 -7.17 48.92 8.50
N ILE A 780 -7.74 50.11 8.69
CA ILE A 780 -9.18 50.37 8.52
C ILE A 780 -9.71 50.07 7.10
N THR A 781 -8.83 50.06 6.08
CA THR A 781 -9.12 49.59 4.72
C THR A 781 -9.65 48.15 4.65
N TRP A 782 -9.27 47.28 5.61
CA TRP A 782 -9.84 45.92 5.73
C TRP A 782 -11.36 45.97 5.89
N LEU A 783 -11.85 46.87 6.75
CA LEU A 783 -13.26 47.00 7.08
C LEU A 783 -14.03 47.61 5.92
N GLN A 784 -13.47 48.65 5.29
CA GLN A 784 -14.06 49.29 4.10
C GLN A 784 -14.24 48.28 2.97
N ILE A 785 -13.17 47.60 2.55
CA ILE A 785 -13.24 46.63 1.45
C ILE A 785 -14.11 45.42 1.84
N SER A 786 -14.14 45.00 3.11
CA SER A 786 -15.05 43.93 3.55
C SER A 786 -16.53 44.34 3.45
N LEU A 787 -16.87 45.59 3.78
CA LEU A 787 -18.22 46.13 3.60
C LEU A 787 -18.59 46.25 2.12
N ASP A 788 -17.70 46.81 1.29
CA ASP A 788 -17.93 47.03 -0.14
C ASP A 788 -18.07 45.72 -0.93
N THR A 789 -17.29 44.69 -0.56
CA THR A 789 -17.35 43.35 -1.19
C THR A 789 -18.35 42.40 -0.52
N GLN A 790 -19.01 42.81 0.57
CA GLN A 790 -19.89 41.98 1.41
C GLN A 790 -19.26 40.65 1.83
N SER A 791 -17.92 40.62 2.02
CA SER A 791 -17.14 39.42 2.32
C SER A 791 -15.94 39.75 3.20
N ARG A 792 -15.66 38.92 4.22
CA ARG A 792 -14.52 39.15 5.14
C ARG A 792 -13.20 38.97 4.38
N GLN A 793 -12.44 40.06 4.24
CA GLN A 793 -11.14 40.02 3.57
C GLN A 793 -10.10 39.22 4.39
N PRO A 794 -9.08 38.60 3.76
CA PRO A 794 -8.07 37.83 4.47
C PRO A 794 -7.17 38.75 5.30
N TYR A 795 -7.24 38.61 6.63
CA TYR A 795 -6.54 39.45 7.60
C TYR A 795 -5.04 39.73 7.31
N PRO A 796 -4.21 38.77 6.83
CA PRO A 796 -2.78 39.02 6.61
C PRO A 796 -2.46 40.11 5.58
N LEU A 797 -3.33 40.36 4.59
CA LEU A 797 -3.11 41.41 3.58
C LEU A 797 -3.27 42.84 4.13
N TYR A 798 -3.91 42.98 5.30
CA TYR A 798 -4.26 44.26 5.91
C TYR A 798 -3.76 44.39 7.34
N ALA A 799 -2.88 43.47 7.78
CA ALA A 799 -2.27 43.52 9.10
C ALA A 799 -1.34 44.74 9.22
N VAL A 800 -1.41 45.45 10.34
CA VAL A 800 -0.51 46.59 10.59
C VAL A 800 0.89 46.07 10.90
N MET A 801 1.89 46.64 10.21
CA MET A 801 3.30 46.34 10.45
C MET A 801 3.68 46.70 11.89
N MET A 802 4.21 45.73 12.63
CA MET A 802 4.75 45.92 13.98
C MET A 802 6.28 45.82 13.96
N LYS A 803 6.93 46.58 14.85
CA LYS A 803 8.37 46.56 15.12
C LYS A 803 8.67 45.70 16.36
#